data_AF-A0AAV9PKW3-F1
#
_entry.id   AF-A0AAV9PKW3-F1
#
_cell.length_a   1.000
_cell.length_b   1.000
_cell.length_c   1.000
_cell.angle_alpha   90.00
_cell.angle_beta   90.00
_cell.angle_gamma   90.00
#
_symmetry.space_group_name_H-M   'P 1'
#
loop_
_entity.id
_entity.type
_entity.pdbx_description
1 polymer ?
#
loop_
_entity_poly.entity_id
_entity_poly.type
_entity_poly.pdbx_seq_one_letter_code
_entity_poly.pdbx_strand_id
1 'polypeptide(L)'
;MILRGPGGPGEKGRGLLYQPHAAGDGLLVDVHTSSSFRTSAPDLAALFVCVPLRVLLRRTVFLSFTTRKQDLSSDLIRFALFKMSWTLPLGAVSNLSDFSARLFPSDNHFQYTTDSYSDLWPWRSYRTSPHTPPHMNITRYDDKLADGYIFLTPYDDKAKDGVHEEGTGFVMTTDGDLVFTPPSNFDGYCEDWLSGMTDLRTQEYRGKKYLTYWNGCNTHGAHWGHRWGRVTFIDQDYNNFTINPDLKINSLDNANKGQIDVHEHHMTDDDTMVVSSYNNTPYDLSPLGGPRDSWVVDSCFFEVDIETDEVVFSWSALDHVPLKNSRLGAHNPHGTKNNPYDWFHINAVQKIGKNYLISSRHHYAAYFISGEDGSVLWKLDGENGGDFGSIPANFRVQHHVRAQNISDDGMTITMFNNHGRRPTQALGFWVPLPPDRKNPPVLVRRLEDPKHPLHAATQGSFQMDLGNGNAFVGYGKLPLAREFGPVKDGEVNSKLLWEGRFGYNGAAMSYRGFKMPWHATPKDWDPVVLVEKTRLQRKNFLKVFVSWNGATDVGSWAVFTGDGDADMKSVGVAKKRGFETVFHVDEAACVQVGAIRNGEIIRGSNIACVNPDDVYHGDLEDAGTDSGELAQPNLQSSEDDKSDAHMISEVDELQSEKEQLETEKQDLESEKQDLQAETEQLQAQMDKMEDQLEDMESGAWFSYRLFAEVACGVVAIVAVTWAYILWRERRHASFQEDKYDSGFSLGAFGVGRKRHRTPDIRIHHASQTSVDEAQLKGADRDAFGLDDEDDEDHGNAYGKTSPRTPFLRQTTDR
;
A
#
# COMPACT_ATOMS: atom_id res chain seq x y z
N MET A 1 -15.10 -16.13 45.91
CA MET A 1 -14.72 -16.78 47.18
C MET A 1 -15.99 -17.02 48.00
N ILE A 2 -16.36 -18.27 48.34
CA ILE A 2 -17.40 -18.65 49.35
C ILE A 2 -18.87 -18.26 49.02
N LEU A 3 -19.93 -19.02 49.29
CA LEU A 3 -20.22 -20.48 49.25
C LEU A 3 -21.72 -20.71 49.57
N ARG A 4 -22.24 -21.95 49.35
CA ARG A 4 -23.62 -22.44 49.63
C ARG A 4 -24.70 -21.95 48.64
N GLY A 5 -25.68 -22.75 48.23
CA GLY A 5 -25.92 -24.18 48.48
C GLY A 5 -27.41 -24.56 48.25
N PRO A 6 -27.76 -25.38 47.24
CA PRO A 6 -29.16 -25.59 46.83
C PRO A 6 -29.81 -26.83 47.47
N GLY A 7 -31.16 -26.92 47.44
CA GLY A 7 -31.87 -28.16 47.73
C GLY A 7 -33.41 -28.09 47.80
N GLY A 8 -34.09 -28.82 46.91
CA GLY A 8 -35.49 -29.24 47.11
C GLY A 8 -36.52 -28.69 46.09
N PRO A 9 -37.33 -29.53 45.41
CA PRO A 9 -38.19 -29.09 44.30
C PRO A 9 -39.71 -29.11 44.59
N GLY A 10 -40.49 -28.39 43.77
CA GLY A 10 -41.95 -28.50 43.68
C GLY A 10 -42.41 -29.26 42.43
N GLU A 11 -43.55 -29.97 42.51
CA GLU A 11 -44.10 -30.78 41.41
C GLU A 11 -45.25 -30.11 40.64
N LYS A 12 -45.32 -30.41 39.33
CA LYS A 12 -46.51 -30.66 38.49
C LYS A 12 -47.71 -29.69 38.56
N GLY A 13 -48.03 -29.06 37.42
CA GLY A 13 -49.35 -28.47 37.13
C GLY A 13 -49.66 -28.43 35.63
N ARG A 14 -50.63 -29.22 35.15
CA ARG A 14 -51.08 -29.26 33.74
C ARG A 14 -52.12 -28.17 33.45
N GLY A 15 -52.29 -27.76 32.18
CA GLY A 15 -53.65 -27.43 31.70
C GLY A 15 -53.83 -26.44 30.55
N LEU A 16 -53.74 -26.93 29.31
CA LEU A 16 -54.66 -26.63 28.18
C LEU A 16 -55.24 -25.20 27.97
N LEU A 17 -54.75 -24.55 26.90
CA LEU A 17 -55.54 -24.14 25.72
C LEU A 17 -56.82 -23.30 25.90
N TYR A 18 -56.78 -22.03 25.45
CA TYR A 18 -57.80 -21.51 24.53
C TYR A 18 -57.23 -20.37 23.66
N GLN A 19 -57.56 -20.39 22.37
CA GLN A 19 -57.39 -19.28 21.41
C GLN A 19 -58.72 -19.19 20.63
N PRO A 20 -59.10 -18.01 20.09
CA PRO A 20 -58.98 -17.88 18.62
C PRO A 20 -58.79 -16.44 18.09
N HIS A 21 -58.37 -16.36 16.81
CA HIS A 21 -58.82 -15.46 15.71
C HIS A 21 -59.24 -13.98 15.95
N ALA A 22 -59.01 -13.05 15.02
CA ALA A 22 -58.29 -13.07 13.72
C ALA A 22 -58.00 -11.62 13.22
N ALA A 23 -57.39 -11.53 12.03
CA ALA A 23 -56.99 -10.31 11.32
C ALA A 23 -58.14 -9.35 10.94
N GLY A 24 -57.75 -8.11 10.60
CA GLY A 24 -58.57 -7.11 9.91
C GLY A 24 -57.71 -5.93 9.45
N ASP A 25 -57.66 -5.69 8.15
CA ASP A 25 -56.81 -4.66 7.53
C ASP A 25 -57.31 -3.21 7.75
N GLY A 26 -56.41 -2.23 7.70
CA GLY A 26 -56.73 -0.80 7.86
C GLY A 26 -55.78 0.09 7.06
N LEU A 27 -56.31 0.82 6.07
CA LEU A 27 -55.57 1.57 5.06
C LEU A 27 -55.02 2.93 5.56
N LEU A 28 -54.09 3.51 4.79
CA LEU A 28 -53.47 4.84 4.99
C LEU A 28 -54.48 5.99 5.15
N VAL A 29 -54.04 7.08 5.83
CA VAL A 29 -54.01 8.46 5.29
C VAL A 29 -53.18 9.39 6.20
N ASP A 30 -52.55 10.42 5.62
CA ASP A 30 -51.77 11.48 6.28
C ASP A 30 -52.58 12.46 7.17
N VAL A 31 -51.87 13.27 7.99
CA VAL A 31 -51.86 14.77 7.96
C VAL A 31 -51.42 15.41 9.31
N HIS A 32 -50.24 16.06 9.28
CA HIS A 32 -49.78 17.29 9.98
C HIS A 32 -49.99 17.61 11.49
N THR A 33 -49.17 18.60 11.91
CA THR A 33 -49.12 19.39 13.16
C THR A 33 -48.54 18.68 14.40
N SER A 34 -47.49 19.14 15.11
CA SER A 34 -46.74 20.42 15.29
C SER A 34 -47.06 21.22 16.56
N SER A 35 -46.04 21.93 17.08
CA SER A 35 -46.04 22.77 18.30
C SER A 35 -46.17 22.01 19.64
N SER A 36 -45.83 22.54 20.82
CA SER A 36 -44.75 23.47 21.25
C SER A 36 -44.85 23.68 22.76
N PHE A 37 -43.76 23.97 23.49
CA PHE A 37 -43.85 24.74 24.74
C PHE A 37 -42.58 25.57 25.00
N ARG A 38 -42.72 26.69 25.72
CA ARG A 38 -41.68 27.71 25.99
C ARG A 38 -42.01 28.47 27.29
N THR A 39 -41.19 29.45 27.67
CA THR A 39 -41.30 30.37 28.84
C THR A 39 -40.92 29.77 30.21
N SER A 40 -40.27 30.49 31.15
CA SER A 40 -39.58 31.81 31.10
C SER A 40 -38.66 32.00 32.33
N ALA A 41 -37.77 33.00 32.29
CA ALA A 41 -36.83 33.38 33.37
C ALA A 41 -37.46 34.24 34.48
N PRO A 42 -36.65 34.65 35.49
CA PRO A 42 -36.51 36.10 35.77
C PRO A 42 -35.04 36.59 35.91
N ASP A 43 -34.86 37.90 36.08
CA ASP A 43 -33.63 38.66 35.77
C ASP A 43 -32.82 39.28 36.94
N LEU A 44 -31.61 39.74 36.59
CA LEU A 44 -30.96 41.04 36.96
C LEU A 44 -30.06 41.24 38.21
N ALA A 45 -29.14 42.22 38.02
CA ALA A 45 -28.46 43.12 38.98
C ALA A 45 -27.01 42.78 39.50
N ALA A 46 -26.04 43.23 38.69
CA ALA A 46 -24.57 43.27 38.87
C ALA A 46 -23.98 44.22 39.96
N LEU A 47 -22.62 44.23 40.05
CA LEU A 47 -21.64 45.31 40.41
C LEU A 47 -20.57 45.05 41.53
N PHE A 48 -19.30 44.92 41.07
CA PHE A 48 -18.07 45.67 41.47
C PHE A 48 -17.08 45.29 42.63
N VAL A 49 -15.79 45.64 42.37
CA VAL A 49 -14.57 45.87 43.24
C VAL A 49 -13.58 44.71 43.62
N CYS A 50 -12.61 44.46 42.73
CA CYS A 50 -11.12 44.52 42.87
C CYS A 50 -10.27 44.07 44.12
N VAL A 51 -9.28 43.15 43.87
CA VAL A 51 -7.78 43.28 44.12
C VAL A 51 -7.24 43.30 45.60
N PRO A 52 -5.95 43.02 46.02
CA PRO A 52 -4.68 42.59 45.37
C PRO A 52 -3.83 41.39 45.95
N LEU A 53 -2.94 40.83 45.10
CA LEU A 53 -1.50 40.41 45.22
C LEU A 53 -0.76 39.89 46.52
N ARG A 54 0.07 38.84 46.28
CA ARG A 54 1.47 38.53 46.77
C ARG A 54 1.78 38.17 48.25
N VAL A 55 2.62 37.13 48.47
CA VAL A 55 4.04 37.19 48.97
C VAL A 55 4.64 35.80 49.35
N LEU A 56 5.61 35.33 48.53
CA LEU A 56 6.92 34.68 48.81
C LEU A 56 7.22 33.69 50.00
N LEU A 57 7.87 32.57 49.61
CA LEU A 57 9.09 31.91 50.16
C LEU A 57 9.08 30.82 51.27
N ARG A 58 9.63 29.65 50.87
CA ARG A 58 10.61 28.73 51.53
C ARG A 58 10.30 28.01 52.85
N ARG A 59 10.53 26.69 52.81
CA ARG A 59 11.59 26.04 53.63
C ARG A 59 12.22 24.85 52.90
N THR A 60 13.47 24.53 53.22
CA THR A 60 14.29 23.47 52.59
C THR A 60 15.30 22.94 53.60
N VAL A 61 15.37 21.63 53.81
CA VAL A 61 16.44 20.92 54.54
C VAL A 61 16.50 19.46 54.01
N PHE A 62 17.59 18.68 54.04
CA PHE A 62 18.98 18.80 53.50
C PHE A 62 19.72 17.50 53.86
N LEU A 63 20.37 16.80 52.92
CA LEU A 63 21.37 15.70 53.05
C LEU A 63 21.48 15.05 51.63
N SER A 64 22.57 15.05 50.84
CA SER A 64 24.03 15.24 51.04
C SER A 64 24.66 14.05 51.79
N PHE A 65 25.67 13.30 51.31
CA PHE A 65 27.01 13.57 50.73
C PHE A 65 27.44 12.40 49.76
N THR A 66 28.46 12.40 48.86
CA THR A 66 29.28 13.41 48.12
C THR A 66 30.15 12.76 47.02
N THR A 67 30.07 13.27 45.77
CA THR A 67 31.17 13.58 44.79
C THR A 67 32.19 12.54 44.26
N ARG A 68 32.42 12.58 42.93
CA ARG A 68 33.59 13.17 42.21
C ARG A 68 33.07 13.59 40.79
N LYS A 69 33.29 14.80 40.22
CA LYS A 69 34.52 15.55 39.84
C LYS A 69 35.43 14.75 38.88
N GLN A 70 35.84 15.23 37.71
CA GLN A 70 35.73 16.56 37.03
C GLN A 70 35.80 16.30 35.49
N ASP A 71 35.56 17.25 34.57
CA ASP A 71 35.45 18.72 34.65
C ASP A 71 34.48 19.32 33.58
N LEU A 72 34.56 20.63 33.30
CA LEU A 72 33.83 21.35 32.24
C LEU A 72 34.78 22.17 31.34
N SER A 73 34.53 22.19 30.02
CA SER A 73 35.10 23.18 29.09
C SER A 73 34.00 23.78 28.19
N SER A 74 34.21 25.03 27.81
CA SER A 74 33.31 25.87 27.00
C SER A 74 32.87 25.25 25.67
N ASP A 75 31.59 25.45 25.32
CA ASP A 75 31.12 25.84 23.96
C ASP A 75 29.60 26.09 23.87
N LEU A 76 28.82 25.65 24.86
CA LEU A 76 27.35 25.74 24.92
C LEU A 76 26.72 27.16 25.07
N ILE A 77 27.37 28.23 24.59
CA ILE A 77 26.80 29.60 24.59
C ILE A 77 27.05 30.32 23.25
N ARG A 78 26.45 29.78 22.17
CA ARG A 78 26.01 30.50 20.95
C ARG A 78 24.98 29.63 20.20
N PHE A 79 24.11 30.28 19.43
CA PHE A 79 23.05 29.67 18.61
C PHE A 79 22.03 28.76 19.32
N ALA A 80 21.21 29.38 20.17
CA ALA A 80 19.88 28.89 20.53
C ALA A 80 18.85 30.04 20.44
N LEU A 81 18.82 30.77 19.32
CA LEU A 81 17.82 31.82 19.06
C LEU A 81 16.49 31.18 18.62
N PHE A 82 15.73 30.71 19.61
CA PHE A 82 14.32 30.35 19.42
C PHE A 82 13.56 31.54 18.82
N LYS A 83 13.12 31.42 17.57
CA LYS A 83 12.03 32.25 17.03
C LYS A 83 10.72 31.86 17.72
N MET A 84 10.47 32.40 18.91
CA MET A 84 9.12 32.45 19.46
C MET A 84 8.29 33.42 18.61
N SER A 85 7.75 32.92 17.51
CA SER A 85 6.67 33.59 16.78
C SER A 85 5.43 33.53 17.67
N TRP A 86 5.01 34.68 18.20
CA TRP A 86 3.79 34.77 18.99
C TRP A 86 2.61 34.86 18.04
N THR A 87 2.11 33.72 17.56
CA THR A 87 0.81 33.66 16.88
C THR A 87 -0.28 34.05 17.87
N LEU A 88 -0.68 35.32 17.81
CA LEU A 88 -1.75 35.86 18.64
C LEU A 88 -3.04 35.08 18.37
N PRO A 89 -3.70 34.50 19.39
CA PRO A 89 -4.99 33.87 19.19
C PRO A 89 -6.01 34.95 18.79
N LEU A 90 -6.56 34.83 17.58
CA LEU A 90 -7.61 35.70 17.01
C LEU A 90 -8.99 35.55 17.70
N GLY A 91 -9.00 35.28 19.02
CA GLY A 91 -10.19 35.07 19.85
C GLY A 91 -11.02 36.33 20.16
N ALA A 92 -10.87 37.39 19.35
CA ALA A 92 -11.57 38.66 19.49
C ALA A 92 -12.62 38.91 18.39
N VAL A 93 -12.75 38.03 17.39
CA VAL A 93 -13.73 38.13 16.29
C VAL A 93 -14.69 36.94 16.31
N SER A 94 -15.39 36.77 17.44
CA SER A 94 -16.24 35.60 17.73
C SER A 94 -17.66 35.69 17.14
N ASN A 95 -17.87 36.42 16.03
CA ASN A 95 -19.19 36.56 15.43
C ASN A 95 -19.12 36.91 13.93
N LEU A 96 -19.81 36.14 13.09
CA LEU A 96 -19.85 36.37 11.64
C LEU A 96 -20.58 37.66 11.24
N SER A 97 -21.34 38.27 12.14
CA SER A 97 -22.15 39.47 11.87
C SER A 97 -21.35 40.68 11.40
N ASP A 98 -20.07 40.77 11.75
CA ASP A 98 -19.20 41.91 11.39
C ASP A 98 -18.45 41.68 10.06
N PHE A 99 -18.58 40.50 9.44
CA PHE A 99 -18.07 40.28 8.09
C PHE A 99 -18.99 40.98 7.07
N SER A 100 -18.58 42.18 6.66
CA SER A 100 -18.98 42.81 5.38
C SER A 100 -18.43 41.96 4.21
N ALA A 101 -18.98 40.76 4.05
CA ALA A 101 -18.33 39.63 3.39
C ALA A 101 -18.21 39.78 1.86
N ARG A 102 -17.13 40.44 1.42
CA ARG A 102 -16.57 40.19 0.09
C ARG A 102 -16.18 38.72 0.02
N LEU A 103 -16.91 37.94 -0.79
CA LEU A 103 -16.53 36.57 -1.11
C LEU A 103 -15.46 36.62 -2.21
N PHE A 104 -14.27 36.12 -1.91
CA PHE A 104 -13.20 35.96 -2.89
C PHE A 104 -13.46 34.69 -3.72
N PRO A 105 -13.46 34.77 -5.07
CA PRO A 105 -13.35 33.58 -5.91
C PRO A 105 -12.09 32.80 -5.54
N SER A 106 -12.24 31.49 -5.41
CA SER A 106 -11.24 30.63 -4.78
C SER A 106 -11.31 29.21 -5.32
N ASP A 107 -10.17 28.70 -5.77
CA ASP A 107 -10.01 27.46 -6.53
C ASP A 107 -8.97 26.53 -5.89
N ASN A 108 -8.93 25.28 -6.33
CA ASN A 108 -7.93 24.30 -5.92
C ASN A 108 -6.61 24.58 -6.64
N HIS A 109 -5.48 24.53 -5.94
CA HIS A 109 -4.16 24.69 -6.54
C HIS A 109 -3.26 23.49 -6.25
N PHE A 110 -2.60 23.04 -7.31
CA PHE A 110 -1.40 22.22 -7.29
C PHE A 110 -0.69 22.44 -8.63
N GLN A 111 0.63 22.29 -8.64
CA GLN A 111 1.38 22.14 -9.87
C GLN A 111 1.45 20.64 -10.20
N TYR A 112 1.16 20.29 -11.46
CA TYR A 112 1.30 18.94 -11.98
C TYR A 112 2.69 18.80 -12.58
N THR A 113 3.47 17.83 -12.09
CA THR A 113 4.86 17.63 -12.50
C THR A 113 5.04 16.23 -13.06
N THR A 114 5.76 16.15 -14.19
CA THR A 114 6.08 14.93 -14.91
C THR A 114 7.56 14.93 -15.25
N ASP A 115 8.25 13.82 -15.03
CA ASP A 115 9.42 13.50 -15.85
C ASP A 115 8.95 12.72 -17.08
N SER A 116 9.56 12.98 -18.22
CA SER A 116 9.31 12.28 -19.50
C SER A 116 10.40 11.27 -19.84
N TYR A 117 11.41 11.10 -18.99
CA TYR A 117 12.61 10.29 -19.25
C TYR A 117 12.85 9.15 -18.26
N SER A 118 11.96 8.93 -17.30
CA SER A 118 12.09 7.90 -16.25
C SER A 118 10.78 7.13 -15.99
N ASP A 119 10.86 6.07 -15.18
CA ASP A 119 9.71 5.30 -14.68
C ASP A 119 8.94 6.02 -13.54
N LEU A 120 9.31 7.26 -13.21
CA LEU A 120 8.73 8.07 -12.14
C LEU A 120 7.28 8.47 -12.45
N TRP A 121 6.35 8.11 -11.56
CA TRP A 121 4.95 8.49 -11.71
C TRP A 121 4.74 10.01 -11.50
N PRO A 122 3.93 10.69 -12.33
CA PRO A 122 3.61 12.11 -12.17
C PRO A 122 3.10 12.47 -10.78
N TRP A 123 3.55 13.60 -10.24
CA TRP A 123 3.23 14.05 -8.89
C TRP A 123 2.56 15.43 -8.87
N ARG A 124 2.00 15.78 -7.71
CA ARG A 124 1.51 17.12 -7.43
C ARG A 124 2.51 17.84 -6.52
N SER A 125 2.70 19.14 -6.71
CA SER A 125 3.46 20.00 -5.78
C SER A 125 2.65 21.26 -5.42
N TYR A 126 3.01 21.91 -4.32
CA TYR A 126 2.24 23.01 -3.71
C TYR A 126 3.15 24.21 -3.39
N ARG A 127 2.58 25.39 -3.14
CA ARG A 127 3.34 26.57 -2.70
C ARG A 127 3.58 26.62 -1.19
N THR A 128 2.66 26.06 -0.41
CA THR A 128 2.61 26.15 1.06
C THR A 128 3.00 24.83 1.76
N SER A 129 3.40 23.81 1.01
CA SER A 129 3.76 22.48 1.50
C SER A 129 4.89 21.88 0.66
N PRO A 130 5.91 21.25 1.27
CA PRO A 130 6.99 20.58 0.54
C PRO A 130 6.58 19.21 -0.01
N HIS A 131 5.48 18.62 0.49
CA HIS A 131 5.04 17.28 0.12
C HIS A 131 4.62 17.18 -1.34
N THR A 132 4.97 16.04 -1.95
CA THR A 132 4.84 15.73 -3.37
C THR A 132 4.07 14.42 -3.60
N PRO A 133 2.77 14.36 -3.25
CA PRO A 133 1.96 13.15 -3.42
C PRO A 133 1.80 12.77 -4.90
N PRO A 134 1.65 11.47 -5.22
CA PRO A 134 1.42 11.03 -6.60
C PRO A 134 0.11 11.61 -7.15
N HIS A 135 0.14 12.08 -8.39
CA HIS A 135 -1.05 12.57 -9.06
C HIS A 135 -1.92 11.38 -9.46
N MET A 136 -3.02 11.15 -8.72
CA MET A 136 -3.93 10.06 -9.04
C MET A 136 -4.64 10.31 -10.38
N ASN A 137 -4.43 9.42 -11.35
CA ASN A 137 -5.23 9.33 -12.56
C ASN A 137 -6.55 8.62 -12.21
N ILE A 138 -7.67 9.31 -12.34
CA ILE A 138 -8.97 8.90 -11.77
C ILE A 138 -10.02 8.71 -12.87
N THR A 139 -10.65 7.54 -12.87
CA THR A 139 -11.80 7.22 -13.73
C THR A 139 -13.05 7.04 -12.89
N ARG A 140 -14.05 7.92 -13.07
CA ARG A 140 -15.40 7.81 -12.48
C ARG A 140 -16.35 7.13 -13.47
N TYR A 141 -17.00 6.06 -13.03
CA TYR A 141 -18.05 5.32 -13.76
C TYR A 141 -19.45 5.49 -13.14
N ASP A 142 -19.52 6.05 -11.93
CA ASP A 142 -20.73 6.46 -11.19
C ASP A 142 -20.31 7.50 -10.13
N ASP A 143 -21.21 8.38 -9.71
CA ASP A 143 -20.96 9.35 -8.64
C ASP A 143 -21.45 8.86 -7.26
N LYS A 144 -22.11 7.70 -7.19
CA LYS A 144 -22.58 7.07 -5.95
C LYS A 144 -21.46 6.37 -5.16
N LEU A 145 -20.39 7.09 -4.90
CA LEU A 145 -19.28 6.64 -4.06
C LEU A 145 -19.66 6.71 -2.57
N ALA A 146 -18.98 5.93 -1.74
CA ALA A 146 -19.05 6.05 -0.29
C ALA A 146 -18.33 7.32 0.19
N ASP A 147 -18.63 7.75 1.41
CA ASP A 147 -17.87 8.80 2.08
C ASP A 147 -16.49 8.30 2.56
N GLY A 148 -15.65 9.22 3.03
CA GLY A 148 -14.33 8.93 3.57
C GLY A 148 -13.18 9.13 2.58
N TYR A 149 -11.96 9.12 3.14
CA TYR A 149 -10.72 9.35 2.42
C TYR A 149 -10.06 8.04 2.00
N ILE A 150 -9.22 8.11 0.98
CA ILE A 150 -8.36 7.03 0.50
C ILE A 150 -7.04 7.10 1.25
N PHE A 151 -6.55 5.96 1.71
CA PHE A 151 -5.28 5.81 2.43
C PHE A 151 -4.37 4.91 1.61
N LEU A 152 -3.18 5.41 1.30
CA LEU A 152 -2.13 4.72 0.53
C LEU A 152 -0.77 4.96 1.18
N THR A 153 0.14 4.01 1.02
CA THR A 153 1.56 4.11 1.38
C THR A 153 2.38 3.77 0.12
N PRO A 154 2.53 4.71 -0.83
CA PRO A 154 3.22 4.44 -2.09
C PRO A 154 4.71 4.21 -1.87
N TYR A 155 5.24 3.16 -2.49
CA TYR A 155 6.68 2.87 -2.51
C TYR A 155 7.08 1.99 -3.70
N ASP A 156 8.37 2.02 -4.03
CA ASP A 156 9.06 1.18 -5.00
C ASP A 156 9.69 -0.06 -4.29
N ASP A 157 9.85 -1.17 -5.02
CA ASP A 157 10.62 -2.36 -4.59
C ASP A 157 11.67 -2.85 -5.60
N LYS A 158 11.88 -2.09 -6.68
CA LYS A 158 12.88 -2.35 -7.72
C LYS A 158 13.88 -1.21 -7.93
N ALA A 159 13.83 -0.16 -7.10
CA ALA A 159 14.73 1.01 -7.16
C ALA A 159 14.77 1.64 -8.55
N LYS A 160 13.58 1.92 -9.09
CA LYS A 160 13.31 2.58 -10.37
C LYS A 160 12.92 4.06 -10.19
N ASP A 161 12.95 4.55 -8.96
CA ASP A 161 12.41 5.84 -8.52
C ASP A 161 10.97 6.07 -8.98
N GLY A 162 10.11 5.03 -8.90
CA GLY A 162 8.75 5.06 -9.43
C GLY A 162 7.77 6.02 -8.75
N VAL A 163 8.14 6.61 -7.61
CA VAL A 163 7.36 7.61 -6.84
C VAL A 163 8.28 8.70 -6.27
N HIS A 164 7.83 9.96 -6.29
CA HIS A 164 8.65 11.12 -5.91
C HIS A 164 8.84 11.30 -4.38
N GLU A 165 7.89 10.83 -3.57
CA GLU A 165 7.97 10.93 -2.10
C GLU A 165 7.74 9.54 -1.48
N GLU A 166 8.86 8.86 -1.24
CA GLU A 166 8.95 7.56 -0.59
C GLU A 166 8.81 7.64 0.95
N GLY A 167 8.61 6.49 1.59
CA GLY A 167 8.76 6.35 3.05
C GLY A 167 7.71 7.07 3.90
N THR A 168 6.57 7.43 3.30
CA THR A 168 5.41 8.03 3.96
C THR A 168 4.11 7.46 3.39
N GLY A 169 2.97 8.08 3.67
CA GLY A 169 1.67 7.67 3.15
C GLY A 169 0.63 8.77 3.19
N PHE A 170 -0.22 8.78 2.18
CA PHE A 170 -1.12 9.89 1.88
C PHE A 170 -2.56 9.52 2.22
N VAL A 171 -3.19 10.39 3.00
CA VAL A 171 -4.64 10.47 3.14
C VAL A 171 -5.14 11.43 2.07
N MET A 172 -5.98 10.95 1.15
CA MET A 172 -6.37 11.66 -0.07
C MET A 172 -7.89 11.63 -0.27
N THR A 173 -8.40 12.61 -1.00
CA THR A 173 -9.80 12.61 -1.48
C THR A 173 -9.98 11.67 -2.68
N THR A 174 -11.24 11.36 -3.02
CA THR A 174 -11.62 10.65 -4.27
C THR A 174 -11.25 11.40 -5.56
N ASP A 175 -10.80 12.64 -5.44
CA ASP A 175 -10.40 13.55 -6.53
C ASP A 175 -8.87 13.81 -6.53
N GLY A 176 -8.12 13.05 -5.72
CA GLY A 176 -6.66 13.06 -5.69
C GLY A 176 -6.04 14.25 -4.94
N ASP A 177 -6.86 15.10 -4.29
CA ASP A 177 -6.34 16.13 -3.40
C ASP A 177 -5.83 15.50 -2.09
N LEU A 178 -4.67 15.96 -1.64
CA LEU A 178 -4.09 15.61 -0.34
C LEU A 178 -5.00 16.10 0.80
N VAL A 179 -4.99 15.39 1.92
CA VAL A 179 -5.69 15.75 3.16
C VAL A 179 -4.72 15.71 4.33
N PHE A 180 -3.96 14.62 4.45
CA PHE A 180 -2.87 14.47 5.41
C PHE A 180 -1.73 13.65 4.82
N THR A 181 -0.50 13.98 5.19
CA THR A 181 0.66 13.08 5.13
C THR A 181 1.57 13.35 6.32
N PRO A 182 2.12 12.32 7.00
CA PRO A 182 3.16 12.52 7.98
C PRO A 182 4.50 12.87 7.29
N PRO A 183 5.40 13.64 7.93
CA PRO A 183 6.79 13.72 7.53
C PRO A 183 7.42 12.35 7.27
N SER A 184 8.12 12.20 6.14
CA SER A 184 8.97 11.03 5.88
C SER A 184 10.08 10.95 6.94
N ASN A 185 10.33 9.74 7.45
CA ASN A 185 11.19 9.49 8.60
C ASN A 185 10.84 10.36 9.84
N PHE A 186 9.54 10.45 10.14
CA PHE A 186 8.88 11.25 11.20
C PHE A 186 9.65 11.38 12.54
N ASP A 187 10.33 10.32 12.93
CA ASP A 187 10.93 10.08 14.24
C ASP A 187 12.45 9.81 14.18
N GLY A 188 13.06 9.88 12.99
CA GLY A 188 14.47 9.56 12.77
C GLY A 188 14.83 8.09 13.02
N TYR A 189 13.86 7.17 12.96
CA TYR A 189 14.06 5.76 13.32
C TYR A 189 15.09 5.07 12.42
N CYS A 190 15.06 5.35 11.12
CA CYS A 190 16.04 4.89 10.16
C CYS A 190 17.05 6.00 9.89
N GLU A 191 18.33 5.67 9.76
CA GLU A 191 19.39 6.67 9.54
C GLU A 191 19.45 7.16 8.09
N ASP A 192 18.83 6.41 7.17
CA ASP A 192 18.65 6.73 5.75
C ASP A 192 17.17 6.89 5.37
N TRP A 193 16.92 7.32 4.13
CA TRP A 193 15.61 7.33 3.46
C TRP A 193 14.89 5.96 3.41
N LEU A 194 15.58 4.89 3.79
CA LEU A 194 15.14 3.50 3.83
C LEU A 194 14.01 3.20 4.85
N SER A 195 13.33 4.20 5.40
CA SER A 195 12.16 4.02 6.29
C SER A 195 10.92 3.65 5.48
N GLY A 196 10.59 2.36 5.40
CA GLY A 196 9.33 1.90 4.80
C GLY A 196 8.14 2.16 5.72
N MET A 197 7.02 2.64 5.16
CA MET A 197 5.74 2.77 5.86
C MET A 197 4.69 1.90 5.17
N THR A 198 3.87 1.17 5.93
CA THR A 198 2.78 0.34 5.37
C THR A 198 1.51 0.38 6.22
N ASP A 199 0.40 -0.07 5.61
CA ASP A 199 -0.88 -0.29 6.28
C ASP A 199 -1.47 0.92 7.02
N LEU A 200 -1.22 2.13 6.49
CA LEU A 200 -1.83 3.37 6.98
C LEU A 200 -3.37 3.24 6.93
N ARG A 201 -3.99 3.18 8.11
CA ARG A 201 -5.44 3.01 8.26
C ARG A 201 -5.94 3.64 9.55
N THR A 202 -7.24 3.96 9.61
CA THR A 202 -7.89 4.36 10.85
C THR A 202 -8.25 3.12 11.67
N GLN A 203 -7.89 3.09 12.95
CA GLN A 203 -8.33 2.08 13.92
C GLN A 203 -8.85 2.77 15.19
N GLU A 204 -9.55 2.01 16.04
CA GLU A 204 -10.10 2.51 17.31
C GLU A 204 -9.39 1.85 18.50
N TYR A 205 -9.09 2.64 19.52
CA TYR A 205 -8.45 2.21 20.77
C TYR A 205 -9.02 3.06 21.92
N ARG A 206 -9.57 2.40 22.95
CA ARG A 206 -10.21 3.00 24.13
C ARG A 206 -11.27 4.06 23.79
N GLY A 207 -12.07 3.76 22.77
CA GLY A 207 -13.14 4.63 22.25
C GLY A 207 -12.64 5.90 21.53
N LYS A 208 -11.36 5.93 21.13
CA LYS A 208 -10.75 7.02 20.34
C LYS A 208 -10.21 6.50 19.01
N LYS A 209 -10.29 7.33 17.98
CA LYS A 209 -9.76 6.99 16.65
C LYS A 209 -8.32 7.46 16.50
N TYR A 210 -7.50 6.57 15.96
CA TYR A 210 -6.11 6.82 15.62
C TYR A 210 -5.88 6.48 14.15
N LEU A 211 -5.02 7.22 13.47
CA LEU A 211 -4.30 6.68 12.32
C LEU A 211 -3.22 5.74 12.86
N THR A 212 -3.08 4.57 12.24
CA THR A 212 -2.05 3.59 12.59
C THR A 212 -1.30 3.18 11.35
N TYR A 213 0.01 3.02 11.43
CA TYR A 213 0.84 2.45 10.37
C TYR A 213 2.00 1.65 10.98
N TRP A 214 2.52 0.70 10.21
CA TRP A 214 3.80 0.07 10.49
C TRP A 214 4.91 0.95 9.91
N ASN A 215 6.00 1.12 10.66
CA ASN A 215 7.24 1.74 10.19
C ASN A 215 8.47 0.92 10.58
N GLY A 216 9.37 0.69 9.61
CA GLY A 216 10.59 -0.10 9.79
C GLY A 216 11.60 0.14 8.67
N CYS A 217 12.85 -0.25 8.91
CA CYS A 217 13.95 0.06 8.00
C CYS A 217 14.18 -1.03 6.96
N ASN A 218 14.43 -0.65 5.71
CA ASN A 218 14.76 -1.56 4.61
C ASN A 218 16.22 -2.05 4.73
N THR A 219 16.44 -3.05 5.57
CA THR A 219 17.74 -3.71 5.73
C THR A 219 18.04 -4.65 4.55
N HIS A 220 19.17 -4.45 3.88
CA HIS A 220 19.66 -5.36 2.85
C HIS A 220 19.96 -6.74 3.46
N GLY A 221 19.35 -7.81 2.92
CA GLY A 221 19.56 -9.18 3.39
C GLY A 221 18.39 -9.80 4.17
N ALA A 222 17.27 -9.10 4.35
CA ALA A 222 16.02 -9.74 4.77
C ALA A 222 15.46 -10.64 3.65
N HIS A 223 14.90 -11.80 4.01
CA HIS A 223 14.17 -12.68 3.08
C HIS A 223 13.02 -11.90 2.42
N TRP A 224 12.83 -12.07 1.11
CA TRP A 224 11.87 -11.30 0.33
C TRP A 224 10.47 -11.34 0.95
N GLY A 225 9.84 -10.16 1.07
CA GLY A 225 8.57 -9.94 1.75
C GLY A 225 8.66 -9.68 3.26
N HIS A 226 9.69 -10.16 3.96
CA HIS A 226 9.83 -9.96 5.40
C HIS A 226 10.60 -8.66 5.71
N ARG A 227 10.06 -7.86 6.63
CA ARG A 227 10.70 -6.66 7.20
C ARG A 227 10.32 -6.58 8.68
N TRP A 228 11.20 -6.04 9.52
CA TRP A 228 10.94 -5.86 10.95
C TRP A 228 10.95 -4.38 11.30
N GLY A 229 10.10 -3.99 12.25
CA GLY A 229 9.78 -2.60 12.55
C GLY A 229 8.89 -2.48 13.78
N ARG A 230 8.12 -1.41 13.82
CA ARG A 230 7.27 -0.98 14.93
C ARG A 230 5.96 -0.36 14.43
N VAL A 231 5.01 -0.09 15.32
CA VAL A 231 3.68 0.43 14.94
C VAL A 231 3.43 1.77 15.61
N THR A 232 3.22 2.80 14.79
CA THR A 232 2.96 4.18 15.23
C THR A 232 1.48 4.50 15.15
N PHE A 233 0.99 5.15 16.20
CA PHE A 233 -0.36 5.67 16.37
C PHE A 233 -0.33 7.20 16.33
N ILE A 234 -1.29 7.82 15.64
CA ILE A 234 -1.46 9.28 15.57
C ILE A 234 -2.92 9.62 15.88
N ASP A 235 -3.16 10.54 16.82
CA ASP A 235 -4.51 10.96 17.24
C ASP A 235 -5.09 12.11 16.41
N GLN A 236 -6.30 12.55 16.77
CA GLN A 236 -7.07 13.58 16.03
C GLN A 236 -6.57 15.03 16.26
N ASP A 237 -5.67 15.24 17.22
CA ASP A 237 -4.90 16.47 17.44
C ASP A 237 -3.56 16.44 16.65
N TYR A 238 -3.19 15.27 16.11
CA TYR A 238 -1.90 14.86 15.55
C TYR A 238 -0.75 14.65 16.56
N ASN A 239 -1.04 14.40 17.84
CA ASN A 239 -0.05 13.81 18.75
C ASN A 239 0.18 12.34 18.36
N ASN A 240 1.36 11.78 18.64
CA ASN A 240 1.74 10.43 18.25
C ASN A 240 2.44 9.65 19.37
N PHE A 241 2.40 8.32 19.26
CA PHE A 241 3.21 7.39 20.05
C PHE A 241 3.44 6.10 19.26
N THR A 242 4.43 5.30 19.65
CA THR A 242 4.84 4.10 18.91
C THR A 242 5.12 2.95 19.87
N ILE A 243 4.54 1.77 19.61
CA ILE A 243 4.86 0.55 20.37
C ILE A 243 5.96 -0.25 19.70
N ASN A 244 6.85 -0.88 20.47
CA ASN A 244 7.92 -1.72 19.94
C ASN A 244 8.23 -2.89 20.90
N PRO A 245 7.28 -3.82 21.07
CA PRO A 245 7.37 -4.92 22.02
C PRO A 245 8.50 -5.91 21.70
N ASP A 246 9.11 -6.48 22.74
CA ASP A 246 10.13 -7.53 22.62
C ASP A 246 9.47 -8.91 22.57
N LEU A 247 9.08 -9.32 21.36
CA LEU A 247 8.43 -10.57 20.99
C LEU A 247 9.32 -11.82 21.14
N LYS A 248 10.58 -11.67 21.57
CA LYS A 248 11.56 -12.75 21.83
C LYS A 248 11.94 -13.61 20.61
N ILE A 249 11.81 -13.03 19.41
CA ILE A 249 12.11 -13.70 18.13
C ILE A 249 13.58 -13.51 17.69
N ASN A 250 14.05 -14.40 16.82
CA ASN A 250 15.33 -14.24 16.13
C ASN A 250 15.11 -13.60 14.76
N SER A 251 15.22 -12.27 14.66
CA SER A 251 15.51 -11.62 13.38
C SER A 251 16.92 -12.04 12.91
N LEU A 252 17.11 -12.22 11.61
CA LEU A 252 18.38 -12.76 11.09
C LEU A 252 19.55 -11.78 11.16
N ASP A 253 19.23 -10.48 11.22
CA ASP A 253 20.18 -9.40 11.42
C ASP A 253 19.87 -8.66 12.74
N ASN A 254 20.94 -8.19 13.38
CA ASN A 254 20.90 -7.28 14.52
C ASN A 254 20.78 -5.81 14.09
N ALA A 255 20.95 -5.50 12.79
CA ALA A 255 20.64 -4.20 12.21
C ALA A 255 19.13 -3.93 12.11
N ASN A 256 18.29 -4.97 12.23
CA ASN A 256 16.83 -4.85 12.22
C ASN A 256 16.35 -4.10 13.46
N LYS A 257 15.87 -2.86 13.26
CA LYS A 257 15.26 -2.07 14.34
C LYS A 257 13.80 -2.50 14.52
N GLY A 258 13.51 -3.16 15.64
CA GLY A 258 12.17 -3.58 16.04
C GLY A 258 11.85 -5.04 15.72
N GLN A 259 10.67 -5.50 16.12
CA GLN A 259 10.27 -6.92 16.02
C GLN A 259 8.89 -7.16 15.39
N ILE A 260 8.03 -6.15 15.21
CA ILE A 260 6.75 -6.32 14.51
C ILE A 260 7.01 -6.38 12.99
N ASP A 261 6.40 -7.32 12.27
CA ASP A 261 6.55 -7.39 10.82
C ASP A 261 5.51 -6.58 10.04
N VAL A 262 5.84 -6.29 8.78
CA VAL A 262 5.11 -5.43 7.83
C VAL A 262 3.67 -5.88 7.49
N HIS A 263 3.28 -7.13 7.77
CA HIS A 263 2.03 -7.72 7.29
C HIS A 263 0.77 -7.40 8.11
N GLU A 264 0.85 -7.19 9.43
CA GLU A 264 -0.34 -6.94 10.25
C GLU A 264 -0.09 -6.25 11.59
N HIS A 265 -0.89 -5.20 11.84
CA HIS A 265 -1.06 -4.56 13.16
C HIS A 265 -2.54 -4.20 13.39
N HIS A 266 -3.34 -5.10 13.94
CA HIS A 266 -4.81 -4.95 14.00
C HIS A 266 -5.34 -4.83 15.43
N MET A 267 -6.05 -3.74 15.72
CA MET A 267 -6.72 -3.52 17.00
C MET A 267 -7.76 -4.61 17.30
N THR A 268 -7.93 -4.93 18.58
CA THR A 268 -8.93 -5.89 19.08
C THR A 268 -10.04 -5.19 19.87
N ASP A 269 -11.15 -5.88 20.10
CA ASP A 269 -12.26 -5.42 20.94
C ASP A 269 -11.90 -5.33 22.45
N ASP A 270 -10.74 -5.89 22.86
CA ASP A 270 -10.25 -5.89 24.25
C ASP A 270 -9.25 -4.74 24.54
N ASP A 271 -9.16 -3.75 23.64
CA ASP A 271 -8.16 -2.65 23.70
C ASP A 271 -6.69 -3.11 23.67
N THR A 272 -6.42 -4.26 23.03
CA THR A 272 -5.08 -4.76 22.68
C THR A 272 -4.86 -4.67 21.16
N MET A 273 -3.65 -5.01 20.68
CA MET A 273 -3.38 -5.15 19.25
C MET A 273 -2.81 -6.54 18.95
N VAL A 274 -3.30 -7.18 17.88
CA VAL A 274 -2.62 -8.35 17.28
C VAL A 274 -1.60 -7.89 16.25
N VAL A 275 -0.40 -8.44 16.34
CA VAL A 275 0.73 -8.17 15.46
C VAL A 275 1.32 -9.48 14.94
N SER A 276 1.68 -9.54 13.66
CA SER A 276 2.42 -10.69 13.12
C SER A 276 3.93 -10.51 13.29
N SER A 277 4.67 -11.63 13.32
CA SER A 277 6.11 -11.58 13.10
C SER A 277 6.71 -12.92 12.64
N TYR A 278 7.99 -12.89 12.29
CA TYR A 278 8.75 -13.98 11.71
C TYR A 278 9.98 -14.34 12.56
N ASN A 279 10.04 -15.58 13.06
CA ASN A 279 11.12 -16.10 13.89
C ASN A 279 11.95 -17.14 13.12
N ASN A 280 13.21 -16.81 12.82
CA ASN A 280 14.03 -17.61 11.92
C ASN A 280 14.70 -18.75 12.69
N THR A 281 14.33 -19.99 12.34
CA THR A 281 14.49 -21.15 13.23
C THR A 281 15.26 -22.29 12.54
N PRO A 282 16.33 -22.84 13.13
CA PRO A 282 16.99 -24.05 12.62
C PRO A 282 16.04 -25.25 12.64
N TYR A 283 15.94 -26.01 11.54
CA TYR A 283 14.97 -27.09 11.40
C TYR A 283 15.44 -28.22 10.48
N ASP A 284 15.11 -29.47 10.83
CA ASP A 284 15.45 -30.68 10.06
C ASP A 284 14.40 -30.89 8.95
N LEU A 285 14.74 -30.52 7.69
CA LEU A 285 13.86 -30.71 6.53
C LEU A 285 14.01 -32.09 5.88
N SER A 286 14.86 -32.99 6.40
CA SER A 286 14.99 -34.34 5.84
C SER A 286 13.70 -35.19 5.83
N PRO A 287 12.72 -35.02 6.76
CA PRO A 287 11.40 -35.68 6.64
C PRO A 287 10.58 -35.23 5.42
N LEU A 288 10.95 -34.11 4.78
CA LEU A 288 10.37 -33.59 3.54
C LEU A 288 11.29 -33.79 2.32
N GLY A 289 12.42 -34.47 2.49
CA GLY A 289 13.45 -34.70 1.46
C GLY A 289 14.53 -33.62 1.38
N GLY A 290 14.43 -32.54 2.16
CA GLY A 290 15.41 -31.45 2.21
C GLY A 290 16.64 -31.73 3.09
N PRO A 291 17.51 -30.72 3.30
CA PRO A 291 18.68 -30.86 4.17
C PRO A 291 18.31 -31.03 5.64
N ARG A 292 19.20 -31.69 6.39
CA ARG A 292 19.09 -31.80 7.84
C ARG A 292 19.47 -30.51 8.58
N ASP A 293 20.55 -29.88 8.15
CA ASP A 293 21.08 -28.66 8.77
C ASP A 293 20.49 -27.42 8.07
N SER A 294 19.16 -27.32 8.07
CA SER A 294 18.39 -26.30 7.36
C SER A 294 17.73 -25.30 8.30
N TRP A 295 17.02 -24.32 7.75
CA TRP A 295 16.34 -23.24 8.47
C TRP A 295 14.98 -22.97 7.86
N VAL A 296 14.01 -22.62 8.70
CA VAL A 296 12.65 -22.25 8.31
C VAL A 296 12.26 -20.92 8.91
N VAL A 297 11.32 -20.24 8.25
CA VAL A 297 10.61 -19.11 8.84
C VAL A 297 9.49 -19.68 9.71
N ASP A 298 9.57 -19.53 11.04
CA ASP A 298 8.39 -19.70 11.86
C ASP A 298 7.52 -18.45 11.73
N SER A 299 6.26 -18.66 11.37
CA SER A 299 5.27 -17.60 11.17
C SER A 299 4.45 -17.44 12.43
N CYS A 300 4.69 -16.35 13.16
CA CYS A 300 4.11 -16.11 14.47
C CYS A 300 3.07 -15.00 14.44
N PHE A 301 2.19 -14.99 15.43
CA PHE A 301 1.48 -13.78 15.81
C PHE A 301 1.43 -13.64 17.33
N PHE A 302 1.27 -12.40 17.76
CA PHE A 302 1.25 -12.01 19.17
C PHE A 302 0.07 -11.06 19.39
N GLU A 303 -0.54 -11.14 20.56
CA GLU A 303 -1.40 -10.08 21.07
C GLU A 303 -0.63 -9.30 22.12
N VAL A 304 -0.63 -7.97 22.02
CA VAL A 304 0.16 -7.08 22.88
C VAL A 304 -0.72 -6.02 23.54
N ASP A 305 -0.46 -5.74 24.81
CA ASP A 305 -1.00 -4.57 25.52
C ASP A 305 -0.27 -3.30 25.06
N ILE A 306 -1.02 -2.24 24.76
CA ILE A 306 -0.53 -1.01 24.13
C ILE A 306 -0.01 0.00 25.17
N GLU A 307 -0.30 -0.17 26.47
CA GLU A 307 0.28 0.65 27.54
C GLU A 307 1.55 0.05 28.14
N THR A 308 1.72 -1.28 28.10
CA THR A 308 2.86 -1.96 28.75
C THR A 308 3.90 -2.54 27.78
N ASP A 309 3.61 -2.61 26.47
CA ASP A 309 4.37 -3.37 25.46
C ASP A 309 4.50 -4.88 25.81
N GLU A 310 3.65 -5.41 26.69
CA GLU A 310 3.68 -6.82 27.11
C GLU A 310 2.88 -7.72 26.16
N VAL A 311 3.45 -8.88 25.84
CA VAL A 311 2.78 -9.96 25.09
C VAL A 311 1.80 -10.67 26.01
N VAL A 312 0.50 -10.58 25.70
CA VAL A 312 -0.58 -11.27 26.44
C VAL A 312 -0.99 -12.60 25.81
N PHE A 313 -0.72 -12.79 24.51
CA PHE A 313 -0.86 -14.08 23.81
C PHE A 313 0.22 -14.21 22.73
N SER A 314 0.67 -15.44 22.45
CA SER A 314 1.69 -15.73 21.43
C SER A 314 1.41 -17.07 20.76
N TRP A 315 1.55 -17.13 19.43
CA TRP A 315 1.31 -18.33 18.64
C TRP A 315 2.41 -18.54 17.60
N SER A 316 2.88 -19.78 17.47
CA SER A 316 3.86 -20.26 16.48
C SER A 316 3.18 -21.16 15.46
N ALA A 317 3.55 -21.05 14.18
CA ALA A 317 3.07 -21.98 13.16
C ALA A 317 3.74 -23.35 13.31
N LEU A 318 5.02 -23.41 13.69
CA LEU A 318 5.76 -24.68 13.88
C LEU A 318 5.13 -25.57 14.95
N ASP A 319 4.65 -24.99 16.06
CA ASP A 319 4.02 -25.73 17.15
C ASP A 319 2.65 -26.35 16.77
N HIS A 320 1.94 -25.76 15.79
CA HIS A 320 0.53 -26.04 15.55
C HIS A 320 0.18 -26.57 14.14
N VAL A 321 1.03 -26.36 13.13
CA VAL A 321 0.71 -26.67 11.73
C VAL A 321 1.83 -27.49 11.06
N PRO A 322 1.53 -28.68 10.47
CA PRO A 322 2.55 -29.48 9.79
C PRO A 322 3.12 -28.82 8.52
N LEU A 323 4.44 -28.66 8.46
CA LEU A 323 5.17 -28.05 7.32
C LEU A 323 4.85 -28.72 5.96
N LYS A 324 4.59 -30.02 5.96
CA LYS A 324 4.22 -30.82 4.75
C LYS A 324 2.93 -30.34 4.05
N ASN A 325 2.17 -29.44 4.67
CA ASN A 325 0.95 -28.86 4.09
C ASN A 325 1.24 -27.60 3.26
N SER A 326 2.49 -27.09 3.28
CA SER A 326 2.98 -26.02 2.43
C SER A 326 2.80 -26.35 0.95
N ARG A 327 2.47 -25.33 0.15
CA ARG A 327 2.39 -25.39 -1.31
C ARG A 327 3.58 -24.73 -2.00
N LEU A 328 4.48 -24.08 -1.24
CA LEU A 328 5.74 -23.54 -1.74
C LEU A 328 6.83 -24.63 -1.68
N GLY A 329 7.50 -24.93 -2.79
CA GLY A 329 8.70 -25.79 -2.79
C GLY A 329 8.49 -27.19 -2.17
N ALA A 330 7.28 -27.76 -2.28
CA ALA A 330 6.89 -29.01 -1.59
C ALA A 330 7.64 -30.28 -2.05
N HIS A 331 8.61 -30.13 -2.96
CA HIS A 331 9.49 -31.17 -3.45
C HIS A 331 10.93 -30.68 -3.26
N ASN A 332 11.65 -31.26 -2.30
CA ASN A 332 12.98 -30.83 -1.85
C ASN A 332 13.04 -29.37 -1.31
N PRO A 333 12.31 -29.05 -0.21
CA PRO A 333 12.39 -27.73 0.40
C PRO A 333 13.78 -27.48 1.00
N HIS A 334 14.32 -26.28 0.78
CA HIS A 334 15.66 -25.90 1.20
C HIS A 334 15.67 -24.50 1.80
N GLY A 335 16.22 -24.36 3.01
CA GLY A 335 16.47 -23.07 3.65
C GLY A 335 17.88 -22.98 4.25
N THR A 336 18.50 -21.81 4.09
CA THR A 336 19.78 -21.46 4.72
C THR A 336 19.52 -20.50 5.88
N LYS A 337 20.53 -20.20 6.72
CA LYS A 337 20.36 -19.18 7.75
C LYS A 337 19.87 -17.85 7.16
N ASN A 338 20.50 -17.35 6.10
CA ASN A 338 20.19 -16.01 5.57
C ASN A 338 18.96 -16.00 4.64
N ASN A 339 18.66 -17.13 4.00
CA ASN A 339 17.46 -17.33 3.19
C ASN A 339 16.71 -18.59 3.69
N PRO A 340 15.96 -18.50 4.80
CA PRO A 340 15.24 -19.62 5.40
C PRO A 340 14.01 -20.02 4.59
N TYR A 341 13.59 -21.28 4.69
CA TYR A 341 12.43 -21.79 3.95
C TYR A 341 11.11 -21.24 4.55
N ASP A 342 10.47 -20.34 3.81
CA ASP A 342 9.19 -19.74 4.17
C ASP A 342 8.00 -20.63 3.76
N TRP A 343 7.63 -21.54 4.63
CA TRP A 343 6.64 -22.59 4.37
C TRP A 343 5.19 -22.17 4.67
N PHE A 344 4.97 -21.14 5.49
CA PHE A 344 3.63 -20.75 5.97
C PHE A 344 3.21 -19.34 5.54
N HIS A 345 4.08 -18.34 5.73
CA HIS A 345 3.88 -16.93 5.37
C HIS A 345 2.54 -16.35 5.88
N ILE A 346 2.53 -15.91 7.14
CA ILE A 346 1.35 -15.30 7.77
C ILE A 346 1.14 -13.86 7.27
N ASN A 347 -0.03 -13.57 6.69
CA ASN A 347 -0.28 -12.26 6.05
C ASN A 347 -1.60 -11.58 6.39
N ALA A 348 -2.31 -12.09 7.40
CA ALA A 348 -3.42 -11.42 8.06
C ALA A 348 -3.73 -12.08 9.41
N VAL A 349 -4.11 -11.28 10.41
CA VAL A 349 -4.54 -11.72 11.75
C VAL A 349 -5.73 -10.86 12.20
N GLN A 350 -6.76 -11.46 12.78
CA GLN A 350 -7.88 -10.76 13.43
C GLN A 350 -8.34 -11.55 14.65
N LYS A 351 -8.47 -10.87 15.80
CA LYS A 351 -9.12 -11.44 17.00
C LYS A 351 -10.65 -11.42 16.83
N ILE A 352 -11.31 -12.48 17.30
CA ILE A 352 -12.77 -12.69 17.24
C ILE A 352 -13.20 -13.29 18.58
N GLY A 353 -13.66 -12.43 19.48
CA GLY A 353 -13.83 -12.80 20.90
C GLY A 353 -12.52 -13.32 21.47
N LYS A 354 -12.52 -14.56 22.01
CA LYS A 354 -11.31 -15.19 22.55
C LYS A 354 -10.41 -15.91 21.52
N ASN A 355 -10.78 -15.92 20.23
CA ASN A 355 -10.12 -16.74 19.20
C ASN A 355 -9.51 -15.85 18.11
N TYR A 356 -8.70 -16.42 17.20
CA TYR A 356 -8.05 -15.66 16.13
C TYR A 356 -8.29 -16.28 14.75
N LEU A 357 -8.64 -15.46 13.76
CA LEU A 357 -8.66 -15.83 12.35
C LEU A 357 -7.34 -15.38 11.71
N ILE A 358 -6.60 -16.32 11.11
CA ILE A 358 -5.30 -16.05 10.47
C ILE A 358 -5.27 -16.53 9.01
N SER A 359 -4.44 -15.88 8.20
CA SER A 359 -4.18 -16.24 6.80
C SER A 359 -2.77 -16.80 6.61
N SER A 360 -2.65 -17.90 5.86
CA SER A 360 -1.39 -18.42 5.35
C SER A 360 -1.34 -18.28 3.83
N ARG A 361 -0.39 -17.50 3.32
CA ARG A 361 -0.16 -17.34 1.88
C ARG A 361 0.29 -18.65 1.24
N HIS A 362 1.11 -19.44 1.94
CA HIS A 362 1.75 -20.63 1.36
C HIS A 362 1.02 -21.95 1.62
N HIS A 363 0.02 -22.00 2.52
CA HIS A 363 -0.91 -23.14 2.63
C HIS A 363 -2.19 -22.95 1.81
N TYR A 364 -2.39 -21.78 1.18
CA TYR A 364 -3.62 -21.37 0.48
C TYR A 364 -4.85 -21.49 1.39
N ALA A 365 -4.75 -21.05 2.64
CA ALA A 365 -5.77 -21.36 3.64
C ALA A 365 -5.92 -20.26 4.71
N ALA A 366 -7.12 -20.17 5.26
CA ALA A 366 -7.41 -19.45 6.49
C ALA A 366 -7.63 -20.46 7.64
N TYR A 367 -7.12 -20.15 8.82
CA TYR A 367 -7.21 -20.98 10.02
C TYR A 367 -7.89 -20.21 11.14
N PHE A 368 -8.70 -20.91 11.94
CA PHE A 368 -9.26 -20.37 13.18
C PHE A 368 -8.57 -21.02 14.38
N ILE A 369 -8.04 -20.19 15.27
CA ILE A 369 -7.13 -20.56 16.34
C ILE A 369 -7.81 -20.30 17.68
N SER A 370 -7.73 -21.29 18.57
CA SER A 370 -8.12 -21.18 19.97
C SER A 370 -7.17 -20.26 20.72
N GLY A 371 -7.69 -19.20 21.36
CA GLY A 371 -6.91 -18.38 22.30
C GLY A 371 -6.80 -18.96 23.71
N GLU A 372 -7.33 -20.17 23.95
CA GLU A 372 -7.12 -20.88 25.24
C GLU A 372 -5.84 -21.72 25.24
N ASP A 373 -5.44 -22.25 24.08
CA ASP A 373 -4.35 -23.23 23.96
C ASP A 373 -3.59 -23.21 22.61
N GLY A 374 -3.88 -22.27 21.71
CA GLY A 374 -3.25 -22.18 20.38
C GLY A 374 -3.74 -23.21 19.35
N SER A 375 -4.63 -24.12 19.74
CA SER A 375 -5.08 -25.21 18.87
C SER A 375 -5.84 -24.72 17.63
N VAL A 376 -5.64 -25.39 16.49
CA VAL A 376 -6.41 -25.13 15.26
C VAL A 376 -7.82 -25.71 15.43
N LEU A 377 -8.82 -24.83 15.50
CA LEU A 377 -10.24 -25.19 15.62
C LEU A 377 -10.83 -25.63 14.29
N TRP A 378 -10.44 -25.00 13.18
CA TRP A 378 -10.76 -25.40 11.80
C TRP A 378 -9.87 -24.70 10.77
N LYS A 379 -9.84 -25.25 9.55
CA LYS A 379 -9.19 -24.67 8.36
C LYS A 379 -10.15 -24.57 7.18
N LEU A 380 -10.29 -23.36 6.63
CA LEU A 380 -10.86 -23.14 5.29
C LEU A 380 -9.74 -23.21 4.24
N ASP A 381 -9.76 -24.24 3.41
CA ASP A 381 -8.77 -24.50 2.36
C ASP A 381 -9.20 -23.93 1.00
N GLY A 382 -8.33 -23.16 0.34
CA GLY A 382 -8.65 -22.48 -0.92
C GLY A 382 -8.79 -23.38 -2.15
N GLU A 383 -8.44 -24.67 -2.06
CA GLU A 383 -8.61 -25.64 -3.15
C GLU A 383 -9.73 -26.64 -2.90
N ASN A 384 -9.88 -27.11 -1.65
CA ASN A 384 -10.81 -28.18 -1.29
C ASN A 384 -11.77 -27.84 -0.15
N GLY A 385 -11.74 -26.60 0.34
CA GLY A 385 -12.54 -26.05 1.45
C GLY A 385 -12.33 -26.68 2.83
N GLY A 386 -11.50 -27.73 2.94
CA GLY A 386 -11.04 -28.27 4.21
C GLY A 386 -12.16 -28.88 5.04
N ASP A 387 -12.31 -28.40 6.27
CA ASP A 387 -13.28 -28.92 7.24
C ASP A 387 -14.74 -28.61 6.82
N PHE A 388 -14.94 -27.63 5.93
CA PHE A 388 -16.26 -27.25 5.40
C PHE A 388 -16.66 -28.00 4.12
N GLY A 389 -15.82 -28.91 3.60
CA GLY A 389 -16.09 -29.57 2.32
C GLY A 389 -15.89 -28.63 1.14
N SER A 390 -16.60 -28.82 0.02
CA SER A 390 -16.33 -28.10 -1.24
C SER A 390 -16.43 -26.57 -1.12
N ILE A 391 -15.46 -25.83 -1.66
CA ILE A 391 -15.50 -24.36 -1.74
C ILE A 391 -16.12 -23.87 -3.07
N PRO A 392 -16.97 -22.82 -3.10
CA PRO A 392 -17.67 -22.36 -4.31
C PRO A 392 -16.82 -21.48 -5.24
N ALA A 393 -15.66 -21.01 -4.78
CA ALA A 393 -14.64 -20.37 -5.59
C ALA A 393 -13.27 -20.60 -4.96
N ASN A 394 -12.30 -21.06 -5.77
CA ASN A 394 -10.95 -21.33 -5.26
C ASN A 394 -10.18 -20.04 -4.98
N PHE A 395 -9.37 -20.04 -3.92
CA PHE A 395 -8.43 -18.97 -3.59
C PHE A 395 -7.02 -19.53 -3.32
N ARG A 396 -6.00 -18.68 -3.45
CA ARG A 396 -4.59 -19.03 -3.14
C ARG A 396 -3.72 -17.78 -3.11
N VAL A 397 -2.59 -17.87 -2.42
CA VAL A 397 -1.65 -16.77 -2.13
C VAL A 397 -2.35 -15.47 -1.67
N GLN A 398 -3.50 -15.64 -1.00
CA GLN A 398 -4.44 -14.59 -0.63
C GLN A 398 -3.93 -13.71 0.52
N HIS A 399 -4.32 -12.44 0.55
CA HIS A 399 -3.98 -11.45 1.59
C HIS A 399 -5.23 -10.87 2.26
N HIS A 400 -5.03 -10.19 3.41
CA HIS A 400 -6.07 -9.43 4.12
C HIS A 400 -7.35 -10.24 4.36
N VAL A 401 -7.18 -11.44 4.94
CA VAL A 401 -8.32 -12.24 5.44
C VAL A 401 -8.92 -11.52 6.65
N ARG A 402 -10.24 -11.38 6.64
CA ARG A 402 -11.05 -10.78 7.71
C ARG A 402 -12.37 -11.52 7.87
N ALA A 403 -12.95 -11.45 9.06
CA ALA A 403 -14.32 -11.86 9.36
C ALA A 403 -15.23 -10.65 9.57
N GLN A 404 -16.45 -10.76 9.07
CA GLN A 404 -17.55 -9.80 9.22
C GLN A 404 -18.87 -10.57 9.46
N ASN A 405 -19.93 -9.89 9.90
CA ASN A 405 -21.26 -10.48 10.13
C ASN A 405 -21.21 -11.77 11.01
N ILE A 406 -20.46 -11.71 12.11
CA ILE A 406 -20.15 -12.86 12.96
C ILE A 406 -21.37 -13.21 13.83
N SER A 407 -21.67 -14.51 13.93
CA SER A 407 -22.79 -15.07 14.70
C SER A 407 -22.48 -16.52 15.11
N ASP A 408 -23.28 -17.09 16.01
CA ASP A 408 -23.14 -18.50 16.42
C ASP A 408 -23.33 -19.49 15.25
N ASP A 409 -24.17 -19.13 14.26
CA ASP A 409 -24.46 -19.93 13.06
C ASP A 409 -23.42 -19.77 11.94
N GLY A 410 -22.50 -18.81 12.02
CA GLY A 410 -21.51 -18.54 10.97
C GLY A 410 -20.97 -17.10 10.91
N MET A 411 -20.07 -16.87 9.96
CA MET A 411 -19.47 -15.56 9.68
C MET A 411 -19.20 -15.38 8.18
N THR A 412 -19.10 -14.13 7.71
CA THR A 412 -18.59 -13.81 6.37
C THR A 412 -17.07 -13.67 6.42
N ILE A 413 -16.32 -14.58 5.76
CA ILE A 413 -14.87 -14.46 5.58
C ILE A 413 -14.58 -13.75 4.26
N THR A 414 -13.88 -12.61 4.33
CA THR A 414 -13.50 -11.76 3.20
C THR A 414 -11.99 -11.79 2.99
N MET A 415 -11.52 -11.78 1.74
CA MET A 415 -10.08 -11.79 1.41
C MET A 415 -9.77 -11.14 0.05
N PHE A 416 -8.52 -10.69 -0.12
CA PHE A 416 -7.96 -10.35 -1.42
C PHE A 416 -7.29 -11.61 -2.00
N ASN A 417 -7.93 -12.27 -2.97
CA ASN A 417 -7.40 -13.46 -3.63
C ASN A 417 -6.50 -13.05 -4.81
N ASN A 418 -5.21 -12.91 -4.54
CA ASN A 418 -4.15 -12.69 -5.53
C ASN A 418 -4.17 -13.74 -6.65
N HIS A 419 -4.57 -14.99 -6.33
CA HIS A 419 -4.89 -16.07 -7.26
C HIS A 419 -3.70 -16.64 -8.07
N GLY A 420 -2.47 -16.15 -7.83
CA GLY A 420 -1.24 -16.59 -8.49
C GLY A 420 -1.24 -16.22 -9.98
N ARG A 421 -0.93 -17.17 -10.87
CA ARG A 421 -0.95 -16.97 -12.33
C ARG A 421 -2.38 -16.82 -12.95
N ARG A 422 -3.39 -16.41 -12.18
CA ARG A 422 -4.78 -16.14 -12.62
C ARG A 422 -5.19 -14.71 -12.26
N PRO A 423 -6.27 -14.16 -12.86
CA PRO A 423 -6.78 -12.84 -12.48
C PRO A 423 -7.13 -12.77 -10.99
N THR A 424 -6.72 -11.68 -10.37
CA THR A 424 -6.94 -11.34 -8.97
C THR A 424 -8.41 -11.00 -8.72
N GLN A 425 -8.94 -11.46 -7.60
CA GLN A 425 -10.34 -11.29 -7.20
C GLN A 425 -10.42 -10.84 -5.74
N ALA A 426 -11.33 -9.94 -5.39
CA ALA A 426 -11.73 -9.82 -3.99
C ALA A 426 -12.90 -10.77 -3.73
N LEU A 427 -12.81 -11.61 -2.69
CA LEU A 427 -13.78 -12.69 -2.44
C LEU A 427 -14.37 -12.59 -1.03
N GLY A 428 -15.68 -12.75 -0.91
CA GLY A 428 -16.40 -12.88 0.35
C GLY A 428 -17.22 -14.16 0.37
N PHE A 429 -17.02 -14.99 1.39
CA PHE A 429 -17.71 -16.26 1.61
C PHE A 429 -18.50 -16.23 2.91
N TRP A 430 -19.79 -16.57 2.90
CA TRP A 430 -20.47 -16.98 4.12
C TRP A 430 -19.98 -18.38 4.50
N VAL A 431 -19.53 -18.52 5.74
CA VAL A 431 -18.94 -19.74 6.31
C VAL A 431 -19.79 -20.15 7.51
N PRO A 432 -20.59 -21.23 7.41
CA PRO A 432 -21.45 -21.67 8.50
C PRO A 432 -20.65 -22.34 9.62
N LEU A 433 -21.11 -22.18 10.86
CA LEU A 433 -20.49 -22.75 12.06
C LEU A 433 -21.49 -23.63 12.83
N PRO A 434 -21.02 -24.72 13.48
CA PRO A 434 -19.70 -25.33 13.32
C PRO A 434 -19.50 -25.92 11.90
N PRO A 435 -18.25 -26.20 11.47
CA PRO A 435 -17.98 -26.73 10.14
C PRO A 435 -18.72 -28.05 9.86
N ASP A 436 -19.51 -28.11 8.77
CA ASP A 436 -20.11 -29.34 8.24
C ASP A 436 -19.84 -29.43 6.73
N ARG A 437 -19.22 -30.54 6.31
CA ARG A 437 -18.93 -30.85 4.89
C ARG A 437 -20.19 -31.06 4.03
N LYS A 438 -21.39 -31.09 4.63
CA LYS A 438 -22.70 -31.10 3.95
C LYS A 438 -23.32 -29.70 3.80
N ASN A 439 -22.82 -28.71 4.53
CA ASN A 439 -23.25 -27.32 4.48
C ASN A 439 -22.04 -26.45 4.08
N PRO A 440 -21.59 -26.54 2.81
CA PRO A 440 -20.38 -25.86 2.36
C PRO A 440 -20.51 -24.33 2.39
N PRO A 441 -19.38 -23.59 2.34
CA PRO A 441 -19.40 -22.13 2.29
C PRO A 441 -20.13 -21.62 1.04
N VAL A 442 -20.73 -20.44 1.13
CA VAL A 442 -21.47 -19.80 0.03
C VAL A 442 -20.74 -18.53 -0.40
N LEU A 443 -20.49 -18.37 -1.70
CA LEU A 443 -19.90 -17.14 -2.24
C LEU A 443 -20.94 -16.01 -2.17
N VAL A 444 -20.66 -14.95 -1.42
CA VAL A 444 -21.57 -13.79 -1.23
C VAL A 444 -21.04 -12.50 -1.86
N ARG A 445 -19.73 -12.41 -2.16
CA ARG A 445 -19.15 -11.27 -2.89
C ARG A 445 -18.00 -11.73 -3.77
N ARG A 446 -17.93 -11.23 -5.00
CA ARG A 446 -16.79 -11.33 -5.91
C ARG A 446 -16.58 -9.99 -6.60
N LEU A 447 -15.38 -9.42 -6.49
CA LEU A 447 -14.99 -8.21 -7.20
C LEU A 447 -13.87 -8.53 -8.18
N GLU A 448 -14.18 -8.37 -9.47
CA GLU A 448 -13.28 -8.53 -10.61
C GLU A 448 -13.78 -7.61 -11.74
N ASP A 449 -12.91 -7.21 -12.67
CA ASP A 449 -13.35 -6.72 -13.99
C ASP A 449 -12.97 -7.77 -15.05
N PRO A 450 -13.93 -8.60 -15.52
CA PRO A 450 -13.67 -9.61 -16.54
C PRO A 450 -13.26 -9.05 -17.92
N LYS A 451 -13.41 -7.73 -18.16
CA LYS A 451 -12.97 -7.08 -19.41
C LYS A 451 -11.53 -6.61 -19.33
N HIS A 452 -11.08 -6.20 -18.15
CA HIS A 452 -9.74 -5.70 -17.87
C HIS A 452 -9.18 -6.43 -16.63
N PRO A 453 -8.84 -7.74 -16.77
CA PRO A 453 -8.36 -8.55 -15.65
C PRO A 453 -7.05 -7.98 -15.09
N LEU A 454 -6.99 -7.85 -13.78
CA LEU A 454 -5.81 -7.41 -13.05
C LEU A 454 -5.09 -8.60 -12.41
N HIS A 455 -3.77 -8.51 -12.31
CA HIS A 455 -2.90 -9.56 -11.78
C HIS A 455 -1.95 -8.97 -10.73
N ALA A 456 -2.42 -8.87 -9.48
CA ALA A 456 -1.61 -8.48 -8.33
C ALA A 456 -1.05 -9.74 -7.65
N ALA A 457 0.19 -10.12 -7.96
CA ALA A 457 0.80 -11.37 -7.52
C ALA A 457 1.00 -11.49 -5.99
N THR A 458 1.07 -10.36 -5.29
CA THR A 458 1.33 -10.23 -3.85
C THR A 458 0.54 -9.05 -3.26
N GLN A 459 0.46 -9.01 -1.92
CA GLN A 459 -0.10 -7.91 -1.15
C GLN A 459 -1.60 -7.65 -1.45
N GLY A 460 -2.12 -6.48 -1.07
CA GLY A 460 -3.46 -6.03 -1.39
C GLY A 460 -4.50 -6.29 -0.30
N SER A 461 -5.69 -5.73 -0.53
CA SER A 461 -6.68 -5.48 0.53
C SER A 461 -8.11 -5.42 -0.01
N PHE A 462 -9.07 -5.74 0.85
CA PHE A 462 -10.49 -5.77 0.53
C PHE A 462 -11.33 -5.34 1.73
N GLN A 463 -12.17 -4.32 1.53
CA GLN A 463 -13.24 -3.91 2.44
C GLN A 463 -14.58 -4.24 1.77
N MET A 464 -15.34 -5.18 2.30
CA MET A 464 -16.60 -5.66 1.67
C MET A 464 -17.79 -4.69 1.82
N ASP A 465 -17.77 -3.82 2.83
CA ASP A 465 -18.73 -2.75 3.03
C ASP A 465 -18.01 -1.47 3.49
N LEU A 466 -18.55 -0.32 3.08
CA LEU A 466 -18.14 1.04 3.44
C LEU A 466 -19.26 1.80 4.18
N GLY A 467 -20.33 1.10 4.58
CA GLY A 467 -21.51 1.66 5.27
C GLY A 467 -22.68 2.01 4.34
N ASN A 468 -22.48 1.93 3.03
CA ASN A 468 -23.51 2.12 2.00
C ASN A 468 -23.67 0.88 1.06
N GLY A 469 -23.02 -0.24 1.37
CA GLY A 469 -22.97 -1.45 0.54
C GLY A 469 -21.91 -1.45 -0.56
N ASN A 470 -21.28 -0.30 -0.84
CA ASN A 470 -20.08 -0.25 -1.70
C ASN A 470 -18.92 -0.97 -1.01
N ALA A 471 -17.94 -1.38 -1.81
CA ALA A 471 -16.75 -2.10 -1.38
C ALA A 471 -15.49 -1.44 -1.96
N PHE A 472 -14.38 -1.45 -1.21
CA PHE A 472 -13.10 -0.91 -1.63
C PHE A 472 -12.04 -2.01 -1.79
N VAL A 473 -11.18 -1.87 -2.79
CA VAL A 473 -10.11 -2.81 -3.11
C VAL A 473 -8.83 -2.04 -3.45
N GLY A 474 -7.83 -2.10 -2.58
CA GLY A 474 -6.46 -1.66 -2.87
C GLY A 474 -5.64 -2.83 -3.43
N TYR A 475 -5.07 -2.69 -4.63
CA TYR A 475 -4.51 -3.82 -5.40
C TYR A 475 -3.05 -4.19 -5.09
N GLY A 476 -2.49 -3.76 -3.96
CA GLY A 476 -1.18 -4.22 -3.51
C GLY A 476 -0.08 -3.86 -4.51
N LYS A 477 0.59 -4.90 -5.05
CA LYS A 477 1.64 -4.83 -6.10
C LYS A 477 1.23 -4.12 -7.40
N LEU A 478 -0.05 -3.81 -7.61
CA LEU A 478 -0.50 -2.89 -8.66
C LEU A 478 -0.87 -1.53 -8.03
N PRO A 479 -0.32 -0.40 -8.50
CA PRO A 479 -0.50 0.93 -7.90
C PRO A 479 -1.84 1.55 -8.31
N LEU A 480 -2.94 0.90 -7.92
CA LEU A 480 -4.29 1.39 -8.10
C LEU A 480 -5.22 0.89 -6.98
N ALA A 481 -6.30 1.63 -6.76
CA ALA A 481 -7.42 1.17 -5.96
C ALA A 481 -8.74 1.33 -6.75
N ARG A 482 -9.74 0.53 -6.38
CA ARG A 482 -11.08 0.57 -6.99
C ARG A 482 -12.18 0.59 -5.94
N GLU A 483 -13.26 1.28 -6.25
CA GLU A 483 -14.52 1.21 -5.50
C GLU A 483 -15.61 0.56 -6.36
N PHE A 484 -16.31 -0.40 -5.78
CA PHE A 484 -17.39 -1.16 -6.42
C PHE A 484 -18.71 -0.95 -5.67
N GLY A 485 -19.82 -0.87 -6.40
CA GLY A 485 -21.15 -0.67 -5.82
C GLY A 485 -21.67 -1.89 -5.05
N PRO A 486 -22.89 -1.80 -4.47
CA PRO A 486 -23.53 -2.94 -3.84
C PRO A 486 -23.73 -4.11 -4.82
N VAL A 487 -23.75 -5.32 -4.26
CA VAL A 487 -24.34 -6.49 -4.93
C VAL A 487 -25.86 -6.28 -5.05
N LYS A 488 -26.46 -6.77 -6.14
CA LYS A 488 -27.92 -6.87 -6.27
C LYS A 488 -28.41 -8.21 -5.71
N ASP A 489 -29.66 -8.27 -5.29
CA ASP A 489 -30.28 -9.50 -4.78
C ASP A 489 -30.08 -10.70 -5.73
N GLY A 490 -29.39 -11.75 -5.25
CA GLY A 490 -29.08 -12.96 -6.01
C GLY A 490 -27.87 -12.88 -6.96
N GLU A 491 -27.23 -11.72 -7.12
CA GLU A 491 -25.91 -11.60 -7.76
C GLU A 491 -24.78 -11.80 -6.72
N VAL A 492 -23.55 -12.01 -7.18
CA VAL A 492 -22.33 -11.95 -6.33
C VAL A 492 -21.34 -10.89 -6.78
N ASN A 493 -21.52 -10.36 -8.00
CA ASN A 493 -20.64 -9.38 -8.63
C ASN A 493 -21.16 -7.96 -8.37
N SER A 494 -20.26 -6.97 -8.50
CA SER A 494 -20.59 -5.55 -8.31
C SER A 494 -20.17 -4.70 -9.52
N LYS A 495 -20.90 -3.60 -9.76
CA LYS A 495 -20.48 -2.58 -10.75
C LYS A 495 -19.24 -1.84 -10.24
N LEU A 496 -18.20 -1.70 -11.06
CA LEU A 496 -17.09 -0.76 -10.82
C LEU A 496 -17.61 0.69 -10.88
N LEU A 497 -17.35 1.49 -9.84
CA LEU A 497 -17.80 2.89 -9.75
C LEU A 497 -16.65 3.89 -9.89
N TRP A 498 -15.47 3.56 -9.37
CA TRP A 498 -14.29 4.44 -9.37
C TRP A 498 -13.01 3.59 -9.47
N GLU A 499 -12.03 4.07 -10.23
CA GLU A 499 -10.63 3.63 -10.18
C GLU A 499 -9.73 4.86 -10.00
N GLY A 500 -8.73 4.75 -9.14
CA GLY A 500 -7.63 5.71 -9.02
C GLY A 500 -6.29 5.00 -9.10
N ARG A 501 -5.46 5.38 -10.06
CA ARG A 501 -4.10 4.88 -10.29
C ARG A 501 -3.06 5.92 -9.86
N PHE A 502 -2.04 5.49 -9.13
CA PHE A 502 -1.01 6.34 -8.54
C PHE A 502 0.42 5.90 -8.91
N GLY A 503 0.58 5.09 -9.96
CA GLY A 503 1.86 4.55 -10.36
C GLY A 503 1.83 3.77 -11.69
N TYR A 504 3.01 3.49 -12.25
CA TYR A 504 3.19 2.51 -13.33
C TYR A 504 3.36 1.10 -12.73
N ASN A 505 2.82 0.09 -13.41
CA ASN A 505 2.90 -1.30 -12.93
C ASN A 505 4.37 -1.75 -12.83
N GLY A 506 4.83 -2.11 -11.63
CA GLY A 506 6.19 -2.62 -11.42
C GLY A 506 7.26 -1.55 -11.17
N ALA A 507 6.89 -0.27 -11.12
CA ALA A 507 7.72 0.83 -10.59
C ALA A 507 7.19 1.36 -9.25
N ALA A 508 5.88 1.24 -8.99
CA ALA A 508 5.28 1.67 -7.73
C ALA A 508 4.16 0.72 -7.28
N MET A 509 3.86 0.72 -5.98
CA MET A 509 2.76 -0.02 -5.36
C MET A 509 2.38 0.55 -3.99
N SER A 510 1.34 0.01 -3.34
CA SER A 510 0.99 0.30 -1.94
C SER A 510 0.52 -0.99 -1.27
N TYR A 511 1.19 -1.40 -0.18
CA TYR A 511 1.04 -2.76 0.38
C TYR A 511 -0.42 -3.15 0.65
N ARG A 512 -1.19 -2.23 1.24
CA ARG A 512 -2.67 -2.23 1.20
C ARG A 512 -3.14 -0.83 0.78
N GLY A 513 -4.44 -0.69 0.53
CA GLY A 513 -5.07 0.59 0.28
C GLY A 513 -6.49 0.57 0.80
N PHE A 514 -6.84 1.58 1.60
CA PHE A 514 -8.11 1.60 2.35
C PHE A 514 -8.95 2.83 1.99
N LYS A 515 -10.27 2.73 2.18
CA LYS A 515 -11.17 3.89 2.21
C LYS A 515 -11.87 3.94 3.56
N MET A 516 -11.68 5.02 4.32
CA MET A 516 -12.12 5.15 5.72
C MET A 516 -12.47 6.60 6.09
N PRO A 517 -13.36 6.81 7.08
CA PRO A 517 -13.61 8.15 7.64
C PRO A 517 -12.51 8.55 8.63
N TRP A 518 -11.89 9.71 8.39
CA TRP A 518 -11.01 10.39 9.36
C TRP A 518 -11.50 11.81 9.59
N HIS A 519 -11.26 12.35 10.78
CA HIS A 519 -11.60 13.71 11.16
C HIS A 519 -10.57 14.16 12.21
N ALA A 520 -9.91 15.28 11.96
CA ALA A 520 -8.83 15.82 12.78
C ALA A 520 -8.66 17.33 12.60
N THR A 521 -7.96 17.95 13.54
CA THR A 521 -7.59 19.36 13.50
C THR A 521 -6.20 19.52 14.12
N PRO A 522 -5.17 19.93 13.36
CA PRO A 522 -3.82 20.07 13.90
C PRO A 522 -3.75 21.03 15.08
N LYS A 523 -3.08 20.56 16.13
CA LYS A 523 -2.86 21.30 17.38
C LYS A 523 -1.58 22.13 17.36
N ASP A 524 -0.49 21.52 16.88
CA ASP A 524 0.87 22.04 17.09
C ASP A 524 1.44 22.79 15.86
N TRP A 525 0.72 22.78 14.73
CA TRP A 525 1.05 23.60 13.55
C TRP A 525 -0.16 24.37 13.00
N ASP A 526 0.12 25.56 12.47
CA ASP A 526 -0.86 26.49 11.92
C ASP A 526 -1.15 26.23 10.42
N PRO A 527 -2.22 26.81 9.85
CA PRO A 527 -2.33 26.96 8.40
C PRO A 527 -1.14 27.75 7.84
N VAL A 528 -0.62 27.32 6.69
CA VAL A 528 0.48 28.00 6.00
C VAL A 528 -0.09 28.86 4.87
N VAL A 529 0.33 30.12 4.80
CA VAL A 529 0.00 31.08 3.74
C VAL A 529 1.26 31.56 3.04
N LEU A 530 1.20 31.61 1.71
CA LEU A 530 2.18 32.25 0.84
C LEU A 530 1.48 33.25 -0.09
N VAL A 531 2.18 34.33 -0.47
CA VAL A 531 1.68 35.35 -1.41
C VAL A 531 2.66 35.59 -2.56
N GLU A 532 2.12 35.79 -3.76
CA GLU A 532 2.87 36.19 -4.96
C GLU A 532 2.27 37.46 -5.57
N LYS A 533 3.11 38.39 -6.05
CA LYS A 533 2.67 39.55 -6.84
C LYS A 533 2.16 39.08 -8.20
N THR A 534 0.90 39.36 -8.53
CA THR A 534 0.34 39.06 -9.86
C THR A 534 -0.44 40.24 -10.45
N ARG A 535 -0.69 40.19 -11.77
CA ARG A 535 -1.33 41.28 -12.52
C ARG A 535 -2.44 40.80 -13.45
N LEU A 536 -3.68 40.94 -12.99
CA LEU A 536 -4.89 40.57 -13.73
C LEU A 536 -5.58 41.81 -14.31
N GLN A 537 -5.99 41.75 -15.58
CA GLN A 537 -6.71 42.84 -16.27
C GLN A 537 -6.03 44.22 -16.11
N ARG A 538 -4.69 44.25 -16.16
CA ARG A 538 -3.79 45.41 -15.94
C ARG A 538 -3.76 46.00 -14.52
N LYS A 539 -4.53 45.47 -13.56
CA LYS A 539 -4.46 45.82 -12.13
C LYS A 539 -3.53 44.87 -11.38
N ASN A 540 -2.96 45.35 -10.29
CA ASN A 540 -2.14 44.58 -9.36
C ASN A 540 -3.02 43.84 -8.34
N PHE A 541 -2.63 42.61 -8.01
CA PHE A 541 -3.26 41.77 -6.99
C PHE A 541 -2.17 40.94 -6.28
N LEU A 542 -2.48 40.42 -5.10
CA LEU A 542 -1.72 39.31 -4.53
C LEU A 542 -2.46 38.00 -4.82
N LYS A 543 -1.72 37.03 -5.36
CA LYS A 543 -2.14 35.63 -5.52
C LYS A 543 -1.81 34.94 -4.20
N VAL A 544 -2.83 34.53 -3.45
CA VAL A 544 -2.72 33.99 -2.10
C VAL A 544 -2.93 32.49 -2.15
N PHE A 545 -1.99 31.74 -1.62
CA PHE A 545 -2.04 30.28 -1.46
C PHE A 545 -2.20 29.95 0.01
N VAL A 546 -3.06 28.99 0.35
CA VAL A 546 -3.21 28.49 1.73
C VAL A 546 -3.44 26.98 1.76
N SER A 547 -2.73 26.28 2.63
CA SER A 547 -3.05 24.90 3.03
C SER A 547 -2.94 24.72 4.55
N TRP A 548 -3.41 23.59 5.06
CA TRP A 548 -3.21 23.18 6.46
C TRP A 548 -3.23 21.65 6.53
N ASN A 549 -2.03 21.04 6.54
CA ASN A 549 -1.86 19.59 6.52
C ASN A 549 -2.62 18.92 7.67
N GLY A 550 -3.54 18.01 7.38
CA GLY A 550 -4.38 17.32 8.39
C GLY A 550 -5.70 18.00 8.75
N ALA A 551 -5.97 19.23 8.30
CA ALA A 551 -7.20 19.94 8.65
C ALA A 551 -8.42 19.50 7.80
N THR A 552 -9.05 18.42 8.22
CA THR A 552 -10.22 17.81 7.54
C THR A 552 -11.47 18.71 7.46
N ASP A 553 -11.61 19.65 8.40
CA ASP A 553 -12.92 20.17 8.83
C ASP A 553 -13.13 21.68 8.57
N VAL A 554 -12.28 22.27 7.73
CA VAL A 554 -12.28 23.71 7.41
C VAL A 554 -13.10 23.98 6.16
N GLY A 555 -14.17 24.78 6.28
CA GLY A 555 -15.05 25.12 5.15
C GLY A 555 -14.59 26.34 4.34
N SER A 556 -13.87 27.26 4.97
CA SER A 556 -13.51 28.57 4.40
C SER A 556 -12.36 29.23 5.16
N TRP A 557 -11.80 30.27 4.56
CA TRP A 557 -10.71 31.08 5.08
C TRP A 557 -11.20 32.52 5.28
N ALA A 558 -11.21 33.03 6.51
CA ALA A 558 -11.32 34.47 6.77
C ALA A 558 -10.05 35.14 6.25
N VAL A 559 -10.16 36.24 5.50
CA VAL A 559 -9.01 36.89 4.85
C VAL A 559 -8.74 38.23 5.51
N PHE A 560 -7.50 38.45 5.94
CA PHE A 560 -7.03 39.68 6.57
C PHE A 560 -5.86 40.28 5.78
N THR A 561 -5.81 41.61 5.65
CA THR A 561 -4.67 42.32 5.07
C THR A 561 -4.27 43.55 5.89
N GLY A 562 -3.02 43.98 5.75
CA GLY A 562 -2.48 45.12 6.46
C GLY A 562 -1.03 45.42 6.08
N ASP A 563 -0.45 46.41 6.75
CA ASP A 563 0.94 46.86 6.54
C ASP A 563 1.96 46.10 7.41
N GLY A 564 1.49 45.10 8.17
CA GLY A 564 2.27 44.26 9.09
C GLY A 564 1.42 43.74 10.25
N ASP A 565 2.03 42.96 11.14
CA ASP A 565 1.39 42.20 12.24
C ASP A 565 0.39 42.99 13.11
N ALA A 566 0.60 44.30 13.28
CA ALA A 566 -0.20 45.15 14.16
C ALA A 566 -1.51 45.65 13.52
N ASP A 567 -1.64 45.62 12.19
CA ASP A 567 -2.64 46.41 11.44
C ASP A 567 -3.59 45.58 10.57
N MET A 568 -3.61 44.26 10.78
CA MET A 568 -4.38 43.28 9.99
C MET A 568 -5.89 43.46 10.16
N LYS A 569 -6.57 43.81 9.06
CA LYS A 569 -8.01 44.07 8.99
C LYS A 569 -8.70 43.01 8.13
N SER A 570 -9.87 42.54 8.57
CA SER A 570 -10.67 41.59 7.78
C SER A 570 -11.18 42.24 6.49
N VAL A 571 -10.93 41.62 5.34
CA VAL A 571 -11.32 42.11 4.01
C VAL A 571 -12.31 41.19 3.28
N GLY A 572 -12.60 40.01 3.82
CA GLY A 572 -13.56 39.07 3.23
C GLY A 572 -13.33 37.62 3.62
N VAL A 573 -13.86 36.70 2.80
CA VAL A 573 -13.79 35.24 3.00
C VAL A 573 -13.52 34.55 1.66
N ALA A 574 -12.64 33.53 1.64
CA ALA A 574 -12.46 32.59 0.54
C ALA A 574 -13.02 31.21 0.93
N LYS A 575 -13.51 30.39 -0.02
CA LYS A 575 -13.98 29.02 0.29
C LYS A 575 -12.81 28.03 0.20
N LYS A 576 -12.69 27.06 1.12
CA LYS A 576 -11.66 26.02 1.01
C LYS A 576 -11.92 25.17 -0.24
N ARG A 577 -10.87 24.95 -1.02
CA ARG A 577 -10.80 24.05 -2.18
C ARG A 577 -9.55 23.18 -2.06
N GLY A 578 -9.71 21.90 -2.41
CA GLY A 578 -8.68 20.87 -2.35
C GLY A 578 -7.79 20.89 -1.10
N PHE A 579 -6.52 20.59 -1.29
CA PHE A 579 -5.49 20.69 -0.24
C PHE A 579 -5.07 22.15 -0.05
N GLU A 580 -4.52 22.74 -1.10
CA GLU A 580 -4.13 24.13 -1.19
C GLU A 580 -5.19 24.92 -1.95
N THR A 581 -5.72 25.96 -1.31
CA THR A 581 -6.67 26.89 -1.92
C THR A 581 -5.90 28.10 -2.47
N VAL A 582 -6.18 28.50 -3.70
CA VAL A 582 -5.70 29.77 -4.28
C VAL A 582 -6.84 30.77 -4.43
N PHE A 583 -6.58 32.04 -4.14
CA PHE A 583 -7.49 33.16 -4.39
C PHE A 583 -6.72 34.48 -4.60
N HIS A 584 -7.40 35.55 -5.01
CA HIS A 584 -6.79 36.85 -5.28
C HIS A 584 -7.33 37.95 -4.37
N VAL A 585 -6.43 38.72 -3.76
CA VAL A 585 -6.76 39.94 -3.00
C VAL A 585 -6.19 41.18 -3.70
N ASP A 586 -6.82 42.34 -3.47
CA ASP A 586 -6.30 43.62 -3.99
C ASP A 586 -4.90 43.92 -3.40
N GLU A 587 -4.12 44.77 -4.07
CA GLU A 587 -2.74 45.12 -3.67
C GLU A 587 -2.65 45.58 -2.19
N ALA A 588 -1.81 44.89 -1.42
CA ALA A 588 -1.55 45.10 0.00
C ALA A 588 -0.09 44.70 0.32
N ALA A 589 0.43 45.03 1.50
CA ALA A 589 1.78 44.63 1.90
C ALA A 589 1.83 43.20 2.49
N CYS A 590 0.87 42.86 3.36
CA CYS A 590 0.80 41.57 4.04
C CYS A 590 -0.61 40.96 4.04
N VAL A 591 -0.68 39.64 4.09
CA VAL A 591 -1.90 38.82 4.18
C VAL A 591 -1.80 37.83 5.35
N GLN A 592 -2.92 37.58 6.03
CA GLN A 592 -3.11 36.46 6.95
C GLN A 592 -4.48 35.82 6.68
N VAL A 593 -4.66 34.55 7.01
CA VAL A 593 -5.98 33.92 7.01
C VAL A 593 -6.34 33.25 8.33
N GLY A 594 -7.64 33.22 8.62
CA GLY A 594 -8.22 32.43 9.71
C GLY A 594 -8.96 31.21 9.15
N ALA A 595 -8.61 30.01 9.60
CA ALA A 595 -9.34 28.79 9.28
C ALA A 595 -10.74 28.84 9.90
N ILE A 596 -11.80 28.79 9.09
CA ILE A 596 -13.20 28.80 9.56
C ILE A 596 -13.76 27.38 9.60
N ARG A 597 -14.26 26.97 10.77
CA ARG A 597 -15.11 25.78 10.97
C ARG A 597 -16.43 26.20 11.61
N ASN A 598 -17.56 25.71 11.10
CA ASN A 598 -18.91 26.00 11.61
C ASN A 598 -19.25 27.50 11.79
N GLY A 599 -18.52 28.38 11.10
CA GLY A 599 -18.66 29.83 11.17
C GLY A 599 -17.70 30.55 12.12
N GLU A 600 -16.92 29.82 12.92
CA GLU A 600 -15.93 30.39 13.85
C GLU A 600 -14.50 30.25 13.30
N ILE A 601 -13.64 31.25 13.55
CA ILE A 601 -12.20 31.14 13.27
C ILE A 601 -11.57 30.27 14.36
N ILE A 602 -11.07 29.09 13.99
CA ILE A 602 -10.47 28.14 14.93
C ILE A 602 -8.94 28.24 15.01
N ARG A 603 -8.28 28.80 13.99
CA ARG A 603 -6.83 28.98 13.93
C ARG A 603 -6.44 30.11 12.97
N GLY A 604 -5.41 30.88 13.28
CA GLY A 604 -4.80 31.86 12.36
C GLY A 604 -3.55 31.28 11.72
N SER A 605 -3.24 31.70 10.49
CA SER A 605 -2.01 31.34 9.78
C SER A 605 -0.79 32.16 10.24
N ASN A 606 0.39 31.84 9.69
CA ASN A 606 1.46 32.82 9.58
C ASN A 606 0.98 34.07 8.81
N ILE A 607 1.66 35.19 9.04
CA ILE A 607 1.53 36.38 8.19
C ILE A 607 2.50 36.23 7.02
N ALA A 608 2.02 36.52 5.82
CA ALA A 608 2.78 36.47 4.58
C ALA A 608 2.85 37.87 3.98
N CYS A 609 4.05 38.46 4.00
CA CYS A 609 4.31 39.78 3.45
C CYS A 609 5.11 39.67 2.15
N VAL A 610 4.84 40.59 1.24
CA VAL A 610 5.50 40.66 -0.07
C VAL A 610 6.87 41.32 0.07
N ASN A 611 7.93 40.76 -0.54
CA ASN A 611 9.23 41.40 -0.57
C ASN A 611 9.19 42.58 -1.56
N PRO A 612 9.71 43.79 -1.21
CA PRO A 612 9.78 44.92 -2.13
C PRO A 612 10.34 44.56 -3.52
N ASP A 613 11.38 43.72 -3.55
CA ASP A 613 12.10 43.32 -4.77
C ASP A 613 11.37 42.27 -5.63
N ASP A 614 10.29 41.64 -5.13
CA ASP A 614 9.54 40.64 -5.91
C ASP A 614 8.97 41.24 -7.20
N VAL A 615 9.11 40.55 -8.32
CA VAL A 615 8.58 40.99 -9.62
C VAL A 615 7.15 40.48 -9.83
N TYR A 616 6.32 41.26 -10.51
CA TYR A 616 4.96 40.86 -10.88
C TYR A 616 4.94 39.74 -11.91
N HIS A 617 4.50 38.55 -11.53
CA HIS A 617 4.23 37.45 -12.46
C HIS A 617 2.87 37.65 -13.13
N GLY A 618 2.87 37.81 -14.46
CA GLY A 618 1.65 37.90 -15.26
C GLY A 618 1.19 36.53 -15.72
N ASP A 619 -0.06 36.16 -15.41
CA ASP A 619 -0.70 34.99 -15.99
C ASP A 619 -0.95 35.24 -17.50
N LEU A 620 -0.17 34.57 -18.36
CA LEU A 620 -0.24 34.69 -19.81
C LEU A 620 -1.31 33.76 -20.40
N GLU A 621 -2.57 34.18 -20.36
CA GLU A 621 -3.63 33.59 -21.20
C GLU A 621 -3.87 34.41 -22.47
N ASP A 622 -3.87 33.69 -23.59
CA ASP A 622 -4.31 34.07 -24.95
C ASP A 622 -3.64 35.26 -25.65
N ALA A 623 -2.56 34.97 -26.38
CA ALA A 623 -2.13 35.73 -27.55
C ALA A 623 -1.60 34.76 -28.63
N GLY A 624 -2.15 34.83 -29.84
CA GLY A 624 -1.88 33.88 -30.92
C GLY A 624 -0.51 34.01 -31.60
N THR A 625 -0.23 33.05 -32.48
CA THR A 625 1.01 32.94 -33.27
C THR A 625 1.31 34.16 -34.14
N ASP A 626 2.53 34.71 -34.03
CA ASP A 626 3.27 35.21 -35.18
C ASP A 626 4.79 35.04 -34.97
N SER A 627 5.55 35.03 -36.06
CA SER A 627 7.00 34.81 -36.10
C SER A 627 7.80 36.12 -36.05
N GLY A 628 8.90 36.17 -35.27
CA GLY A 628 9.70 37.38 -35.06
C GLY A 628 11.18 37.11 -34.84
N GLU A 629 11.95 37.29 -35.91
CA GLU A 629 13.38 37.09 -36.14
C GLU A 629 14.37 37.67 -35.08
N LEU A 630 15.56 37.05 -34.98
CA LEU A 630 16.67 37.47 -34.10
C LEU A 630 17.36 38.77 -34.55
N ALA A 631 17.68 39.66 -33.61
CA ALA A 631 18.61 40.77 -33.83
C ALA A 631 19.43 41.10 -32.56
N GLN A 632 20.76 41.00 -32.64
CA GLN A 632 21.68 41.51 -31.62
C GLN A 632 22.06 42.98 -31.91
N PRO A 633 22.06 43.88 -30.92
CA PRO A 633 22.65 45.20 -31.05
C PRO A 633 24.15 45.16 -30.70
N ASN A 634 25.00 45.49 -31.68
CA ASN A 634 26.41 45.81 -31.46
C ASN A 634 26.58 47.34 -31.46
N LEU A 635 27.22 47.92 -30.43
CA LEU A 635 27.48 49.36 -30.36
C LEU A 635 28.78 49.66 -29.60
N GLN A 636 29.61 50.54 -30.17
CA GLN A 636 30.92 50.91 -29.65
C GLN A 636 30.90 52.23 -28.86
N SER A 637 31.79 52.27 -27.89
CA SER A 637 32.37 53.43 -27.18
C SER A 637 32.17 54.85 -27.74
N SER A 638 31.92 55.78 -26.81
CA SER A 638 32.55 57.12 -26.81
C SER A 638 32.96 57.46 -25.37
N GLU A 639 34.19 57.94 -25.16
CA GLU A 639 34.77 58.17 -23.82
C GLU A 639 34.28 59.48 -23.15
N ASP A 640 34.35 59.55 -21.82
CA ASP A 640 34.62 60.81 -21.11
C ASP A 640 35.27 60.54 -19.72
N ASP A 641 36.06 61.50 -19.24
CA ASP A 641 37.28 61.22 -18.47
C ASP A 641 37.18 61.40 -16.92
N LYS A 642 37.82 60.49 -16.14
CA LYS A 642 38.47 60.63 -14.78
C LYS A 642 38.23 59.49 -13.75
N SER A 643 39.11 58.48 -13.64
CA SER A 643 39.34 57.75 -12.35
C SER A 643 40.67 56.96 -12.23
N ASP A 644 41.70 57.35 -12.98
CA ASP A 644 42.90 56.57 -13.36
C ASP A 644 43.92 56.25 -12.25
N ALA A 645 43.52 56.29 -10.98
CA ALA A 645 44.38 55.98 -9.83
C ALA A 645 43.89 54.80 -8.98
N HIS A 646 42.66 54.31 -9.18
CA HIS A 646 42.12 53.14 -8.46
C HIS A 646 41.85 51.94 -9.38
N MET A 647 41.51 52.19 -10.65
CA MET A 647 41.22 51.16 -11.66
C MET A 647 42.42 50.24 -11.96
N ILE A 648 43.66 50.71 -11.76
CA ILE A 648 44.86 49.95 -12.18
C ILE A 648 45.08 48.73 -11.29
N SER A 649 44.92 48.84 -9.96
CA SER A 649 45.08 47.68 -9.06
C SER A 649 43.98 46.63 -9.25
N GLU A 650 42.75 47.07 -9.52
CA GLU A 650 41.60 46.18 -9.73
C GLU A 650 41.70 45.45 -11.08
N VAL A 651 42.27 46.09 -12.11
CA VAL A 651 42.59 45.44 -13.40
C VAL A 651 43.75 44.44 -13.27
N ASP A 652 44.80 44.74 -12.50
CA ASP A 652 45.90 43.80 -12.25
C ASP A 652 45.41 42.55 -11.47
N GLU A 653 44.55 42.76 -10.48
CA GLU A 653 43.97 41.68 -9.65
C GLU A 653 43.03 40.78 -10.49
N LEU A 654 42.12 41.38 -11.29
CA LEU A 654 41.26 40.66 -12.24
C LEU A 654 42.03 39.97 -13.37
N GLN A 655 43.20 40.47 -13.79
CA GLN A 655 44.07 39.76 -14.74
C GLN A 655 44.66 38.50 -14.10
N SER A 656 45.07 38.56 -12.83
CA SER A 656 45.58 37.38 -12.11
C SER A 656 44.51 36.30 -11.90
N GLU A 657 43.28 36.70 -11.52
CA GLU A 657 42.14 35.78 -11.39
C GLU A 657 41.75 35.16 -12.74
N LYS A 658 41.82 35.94 -13.83
CA LYS A 658 41.61 35.43 -15.20
C LYS A 658 42.68 34.42 -15.62
N GLU A 659 43.97 34.67 -15.39
CA GLU A 659 45.04 33.70 -15.69
C GLU A 659 44.88 32.41 -14.88
N GLN A 660 44.42 32.52 -13.63
CA GLN A 660 44.13 31.37 -12.76
C GLN A 660 42.94 30.55 -13.29
N LEU A 661 41.84 31.19 -13.70
CA LEU A 661 40.67 30.54 -14.32
C LEU A 661 40.97 29.94 -15.71
N GLU A 662 41.83 30.58 -16.52
CA GLU A 662 42.29 30.01 -17.80
C GLU A 662 43.19 28.79 -17.59
N THR A 663 43.88 28.69 -16.45
CA THR A 663 44.66 27.50 -16.05
C THR A 663 43.74 26.37 -15.55
N GLU A 664 42.84 26.66 -14.61
CA GLU A 664 41.88 25.67 -14.07
C GLU A 664 40.97 25.10 -15.18
N LYS A 665 40.62 25.92 -16.18
CA LYS A 665 39.92 25.46 -17.38
C LYS A 665 40.75 24.49 -18.23
N GLN A 666 42.07 24.67 -18.34
CA GLN A 666 42.93 23.73 -19.07
C GLN A 666 43.05 22.40 -18.34
N ASP A 667 43.14 22.42 -17.00
CA ASP A 667 43.16 21.20 -16.18
C ASP A 667 41.82 20.44 -16.31
N LEU A 668 40.67 21.12 -16.27
CA LEU A 668 39.35 20.53 -16.52
C LEU A 668 39.17 20.03 -17.96
N GLU A 669 39.73 20.71 -18.97
CA GLU A 669 39.74 20.22 -20.36
C GLU A 669 40.69 19.03 -20.56
N SER A 670 41.67 18.82 -19.67
CA SER A 670 42.50 17.60 -19.60
C SER A 670 41.77 16.45 -18.91
N GLU A 671 41.21 16.66 -17.71
CA GLU A 671 40.46 15.64 -16.97
C GLU A 671 39.27 15.11 -17.79
N LYS A 672 38.61 15.99 -18.54
CA LYS A 672 37.57 15.60 -19.50
C LYS A 672 38.08 14.70 -20.63
N GLN A 673 39.30 14.92 -21.13
CA GLN A 673 39.90 14.07 -22.17
C GLN A 673 40.27 12.69 -21.62
N ASP A 674 40.80 12.63 -20.39
CA ASP A 674 41.09 11.36 -19.71
C ASP A 674 39.79 10.58 -19.43
N LEU A 675 38.72 11.23 -18.96
CA LEU A 675 37.39 10.62 -18.77
C LEU A 675 36.77 10.13 -20.09
N GLN A 676 36.96 10.85 -21.20
CA GLN A 676 36.52 10.38 -22.51
C GLN A 676 37.32 9.15 -22.96
N ALA A 677 38.63 9.11 -22.72
CA ALA A 677 39.46 7.94 -23.03
C ALA A 677 39.11 6.72 -22.18
N GLU A 678 38.79 6.89 -20.88
CA GLU A 678 38.29 5.81 -20.02
C GLU A 678 36.91 5.32 -20.48
N THR A 679 36.03 6.22 -20.93
CA THR A 679 34.71 5.87 -21.49
C THR A 679 34.84 5.08 -22.79
N GLU A 680 35.72 5.48 -23.71
CA GLU A 680 36.02 4.71 -24.93
C GLU A 680 36.64 3.34 -24.61
N GLN A 681 37.47 3.25 -23.55
CA GLN A 681 38.05 1.99 -23.10
C GLN A 681 37.06 1.06 -22.39
N LEU A 682 36.01 1.61 -21.77
CA LEU A 682 34.87 0.87 -21.23
C LEU A 682 33.96 0.35 -22.35
N GLN A 683 33.63 1.18 -23.34
CA GLN A 683 32.85 0.76 -24.51
C GLN A 683 33.55 -0.40 -25.24
N ALA A 684 34.87 -0.27 -25.51
CA ALA A 684 35.66 -1.34 -26.11
C ALA A 684 35.82 -2.62 -25.25
N GLN A 685 35.45 -2.58 -23.96
CA GLN A 685 35.29 -3.76 -23.12
C GLN A 685 33.88 -4.36 -23.20
N MET A 686 32.84 -3.52 -23.31
CA MET A 686 31.46 -3.96 -23.52
C MET A 686 31.28 -4.64 -24.88
N ASP A 687 31.70 -4.00 -25.97
CA ASP A 687 31.63 -4.57 -27.34
C ASP A 687 32.30 -5.95 -27.39
N LYS A 688 33.45 -6.09 -26.70
CA LYS A 688 34.20 -7.34 -26.61
C LYS A 688 33.54 -8.40 -25.72
N MET A 689 32.75 -7.98 -24.72
CA MET A 689 31.96 -8.89 -23.89
C MET A 689 30.71 -9.37 -24.63
N GLU A 690 30.16 -8.53 -25.52
CA GLU A 690 29.07 -8.87 -26.46
C GLU A 690 29.54 -9.88 -27.52
N ASP A 691 30.72 -9.68 -28.14
CA ASP A 691 31.42 -10.69 -28.96
C ASP A 691 31.53 -12.05 -28.24
N GLN A 692 31.88 -12.04 -26.95
CA GLN A 692 32.01 -13.27 -26.14
C GLN A 692 30.66 -13.90 -25.77
N LEU A 693 29.57 -13.12 -25.71
CA LEU A 693 28.21 -13.63 -25.51
C LEU A 693 27.68 -14.31 -26.78
N GLU A 694 27.87 -13.74 -27.97
CA GLU A 694 27.51 -14.40 -29.23
C GLU A 694 28.26 -15.74 -29.41
N ASP A 695 29.56 -15.77 -29.09
CA ASP A 695 30.37 -16.99 -29.17
C ASP A 695 29.85 -18.08 -28.19
N MET A 696 29.39 -17.67 -26.99
CA MET A 696 28.76 -18.56 -26.00
C MET A 696 27.37 -19.05 -26.43
N GLU A 697 26.50 -18.20 -26.99
CA GLU A 697 25.21 -18.62 -27.56
C GLU A 697 25.38 -19.63 -28.70
N SER A 698 26.40 -19.43 -29.55
CA SER A 698 26.72 -20.38 -30.63
C SER A 698 27.05 -21.79 -30.11
N GLY A 699 27.74 -21.87 -28.96
CA GLY A 699 28.05 -23.12 -28.26
C GLY A 699 26.83 -23.78 -27.61
N ALA A 700 25.89 -22.98 -27.10
CA ALA A 700 24.60 -23.46 -26.61
C ALA A 700 23.78 -24.08 -27.76
N TRP A 701 23.70 -23.40 -28.91
CA TRP A 701 23.01 -23.92 -30.11
C TRP A 701 23.61 -25.22 -30.64
N PHE A 702 24.94 -25.38 -30.62
CA PHE A 702 25.58 -26.65 -30.96
C PHE A 702 25.17 -27.78 -30.02
N SER A 703 25.07 -27.48 -28.72
CA SER A 703 24.68 -28.44 -27.67
C SER A 703 23.21 -28.86 -27.80
N TYR A 704 22.30 -27.91 -28.02
CA TYR A 704 20.89 -28.18 -28.31
C TYR A 704 20.70 -29.02 -29.57
N ARG A 705 21.46 -28.72 -30.64
CA ARG A 705 21.42 -29.50 -31.87
C ARG A 705 21.88 -30.95 -31.64
N LEU A 706 22.95 -31.17 -30.88
CA LEU A 706 23.43 -32.51 -30.56
C LEU A 706 22.38 -33.31 -29.76
N PHE A 707 21.70 -32.68 -28.80
CA PHE A 707 20.57 -33.27 -28.08
C PHE A 707 19.41 -33.63 -29.02
N ALA A 708 19.05 -32.75 -29.95
CA ALA A 708 17.97 -32.99 -30.92
C ALA A 708 18.30 -34.14 -31.91
N GLU A 709 19.55 -34.24 -32.37
CA GLU A 709 20.00 -35.35 -33.23
C GLU A 709 19.98 -36.70 -32.45
N VAL A 710 20.39 -36.71 -31.18
CA VAL A 710 20.28 -37.90 -30.30
C VAL A 710 18.82 -38.28 -30.03
N ALA A 711 17.95 -37.31 -29.72
CA ALA A 711 16.53 -37.55 -29.47
C ALA A 711 15.82 -38.13 -30.71
N CYS A 712 16.09 -37.58 -31.90
CA CYS A 712 15.62 -38.14 -33.17
C CYS A 712 16.11 -39.58 -33.37
N GLY A 713 17.36 -39.88 -33.02
CA GLY A 713 17.92 -41.23 -33.06
C GLY A 713 17.17 -42.21 -32.15
N VAL A 714 16.87 -41.82 -30.91
CA VAL A 714 16.09 -42.63 -29.95
C VAL A 714 14.67 -42.87 -30.47
N VAL A 715 13.98 -41.84 -30.97
CA VAL A 715 12.63 -41.98 -31.55
C VAL A 715 12.63 -42.93 -32.76
N ALA A 716 13.65 -42.84 -33.63
CA ALA A 716 13.80 -43.75 -34.77
C ALA A 716 14.03 -45.22 -34.32
N ILE A 717 14.86 -45.45 -33.31
CA ILE A 717 15.10 -46.79 -32.74
C ILE A 717 13.81 -47.36 -32.13
N VAL A 718 13.06 -46.56 -31.38
CA VAL A 718 11.76 -46.96 -30.80
C VAL A 718 10.76 -47.29 -31.91
N ALA A 719 10.63 -46.46 -32.93
CA ALA A 719 9.71 -46.68 -34.05
C ALA A 719 10.05 -47.95 -34.86
N VAL A 720 11.34 -48.19 -35.15
CA VAL A 720 11.80 -49.42 -35.83
C VAL A 720 11.56 -50.65 -34.95
N THR A 721 11.77 -50.55 -33.64
CA THR A 721 11.50 -51.65 -32.69
C THR A 721 10.00 -51.96 -32.63
N TRP A 722 9.13 -50.94 -32.59
CA TRP A 722 7.67 -51.11 -32.60
C TRP A 722 7.17 -51.72 -33.92
N ALA A 723 7.71 -51.25 -35.05
CA ALA A 723 7.41 -51.82 -36.37
C ALA A 723 7.86 -53.29 -36.49
N TYR A 724 9.00 -53.65 -35.91
CA TYR A 724 9.48 -55.03 -35.84
C TYR A 724 8.58 -55.92 -34.97
N ILE A 725 8.10 -55.42 -33.83
CA ILE A 725 7.14 -56.13 -32.96
C ILE A 725 5.83 -56.36 -33.72
N LEU A 726 5.23 -55.33 -34.31
CA LEU A 726 4.00 -55.46 -35.13
C LEU A 726 4.17 -56.46 -36.28
N TRP A 727 5.31 -56.42 -36.97
CA TRP A 727 5.61 -57.34 -38.07
C TRP A 727 5.74 -58.78 -37.57
N ARG A 728 6.41 -59.00 -36.43
CA ARG A 728 6.54 -60.30 -35.78
C ARG A 728 5.17 -60.85 -35.35
N GLU A 729 4.32 -60.04 -34.73
CA GLU A 729 2.99 -60.47 -34.29
C GLU A 729 2.08 -60.81 -35.47
N ARG A 730 2.04 -59.98 -36.51
CA ARG A 730 1.32 -60.31 -37.76
C ARG A 730 1.82 -61.62 -38.38
N ARG A 731 3.12 -61.91 -38.29
CA ARG A 731 3.71 -63.15 -38.82
C ARG A 731 3.38 -64.39 -37.96
N HIS A 732 3.13 -64.23 -36.67
CA HIS A 732 2.58 -65.29 -35.80
C HIS A 732 1.07 -65.51 -36.01
N ALA A 733 0.28 -64.44 -36.14
CA ALA A 733 -1.15 -64.52 -36.46
C ALA A 733 -1.41 -65.27 -37.79
N SER A 734 -0.50 -65.14 -38.75
CA SER A 734 -0.54 -65.83 -40.05
C SER A 734 -0.40 -67.38 -39.98
N PHE A 735 -0.34 -67.98 -38.79
CA PHE A 735 -0.11 -69.41 -38.58
C PHE A 735 -1.19 -70.13 -37.72
N GLN A 736 -2.29 -69.47 -37.34
CA GLN A 736 -3.29 -70.07 -36.44
C GLN A 736 -4.75 -70.11 -36.91
N GLU A 737 -5.14 -69.47 -38.01
CA GLU A 737 -6.48 -69.67 -38.60
C GLU A 737 -6.51 -70.81 -39.62
N ASP A 738 -6.56 -72.04 -39.12
CA ASP A 738 -6.92 -73.23 -39.93
C ASP A 738 -7.64 -74.30 -39.08
N LYS A 739 -8.79 -73.93 -38.44
CA LYS A 739 -9.86 -74.85 -37.98
C LYS A 739 -11.11 -74.20 -37.33
N TYR A 740 -12.28 -74.75 -37.70
CA TYR A 740 -13.61 -74.79 -37.01
C TYR A 740 -14.28 -73.45 -36.60
N ASP A 741 -15.14 -72.81 -37.40
CA ASP A 741 -16.48 -73.21 -37.91
C ASP A 741 -17.68 -73.04 -36.92
N SER A 742 -18.84 -72.68 -37.48
CA SER A 742 -20.22 -72.60 -36.94
C SER A 742 -20.63 -71.41 -36.04
N GLY A 743 -21.78 -70.76 -36.34
CA GLY A 743 -22.40 -69.71 -35.50
C GLY A 743 -23.40 -68.74 -36.18
N PHE A 744 -24.64 -69.19 -36.45
CA PHE A 744 -25.77 -68.40 -37.03
C PHE A 744 -26.02 -67.02 -36.36
N SER A 745 -26.11 -65.90 -37.11
CA SER A 745 -27.34 -65.25 -37.66
C SER A 745 -28.14 -64.37 -36.64
N LEU A 746 -29.05 -63.43 -36.99
CA LEU A 746 -29.70 -63.05 -38.25
C LEU A 746 -30.25 -61.59 -38.22
N GLY A 747 -29.90 -60.76 -39.21
CA GLY A 747 -30.81 -59.86 -39.98
C GLY A 747 -31.48 -58.60 -39.34
N ALA A 748 -32.23 -57.78 -40.10
CA ALA A 748 -32.28 -57.52 -41.55
C ALA A 748 -33.23 -56.32 -41.92
N PHE A 749 -33.10 -55.78 -43.15
CA PHE A 749 -33.99 -54.78 -43.83
C PHE A 749 -34.02 -53.34 -43.26
N GLY A 750 -34.25 -52.27 -44.05
CA GLY A 750 -34.43 -52.04 -45.51
C GLY A 750 -34.94 -50.58 -45.76
N VAL A 751 -35.13 -49.96 -46.93
CA VAL A 751 -34.92 -50.16 -48.38
C VAL A 751 -35.47 -48.88 -49.11
N GLY A 752 -34.82 -48.36 -50.18
CA GLY A 752 -35.37 -47.37 -51.16
C GLY A 752 -34.81 -45.93 -51.06
N ARG A 753 -34.19 -45.30 -52.08
CA ARG A 753 -34.58 -44.90 -53.49
C ARG A 753 -35.60 -43.71 -53.51
N LYS A 754 -35.46 -42.63 -54.32
CA LYS A 754 -34.82 -42.47 -55.66
C LYS A 754 -34.60 -40.97 -56.12
N ARG A 755 -33.39 -40.64 -56.62
CA ARG A 755 -32.98 -39.69 -57.72
C ARG A 755 -33.39 -38.19 -57.84
N HIS A 756 -32.34 -37.33 -57.93
CA HIS A 756 -32.12 -36.13 -58.80
C HIS A 756 -32.99 -34.86 -58.60
N ARG A 757 -32.54 -33.61 -58.86
CA ARG A 757 -31.33 -33.05 -59.54
C ARG A 757 -30.57 -32.00 -58.68
N THR A 758 -29.38 -31.61 -59.15
CA THR A 758 -28.45 -30.54 -58.68
C THR A 758 -28.74 -29.16 -59.35
N PRO A 759 -28.00 -28.06 -59.06
CA PRO A 759 -26.91 -27.82 -58.09
C PRO A 759 -27.17 -26.63 -57.11
N ASP A 760 -26.33 -26.44 -56.06
CA ASP A 760 -25.23 -25.45 -56.07
C ASP A 760 -24.36 -25.46 -54.77
N ILE A 761 -23.32 -24.61 -54.72
CA ILE A 761 -22.19 -24.67 -53.78
C ILE A 761 -22.45 -24.00 -52.41
N ARG A 762 -22.18 -24.74 -51.32
CA ARG A 762 -21.54 -24.29 -50.06
C ARG A 762 -21.23 -25.51 -49.17
N ILE A 763 -20.07 -25.51 -48.49
CA ILE A 763 -19.70 -26.54 -47.49
C ILE A 763 -19.68 -25.89 -46.10
N HIS A 764 -20.08 -26.65 -45.09
CA HIS A 764 -20.62 -26.15 -43.82
C HIS A 764 -19.65 -26.16 -42.63
N HIS A 765 -19.83 -25.21 -41.71
CA HIS A 765 -19.50 -25.41 -40.30
C HIS A 765 -20.38 -26.52 -39.70
N ALA A 766 -19.80 -27.36 -38.85
CA ALA A 766 -20.52 -28.39 -38.10
C ALA A 766 -20.98 -27.89 -36.72
N SER A 767 -22.10 -28.42 -36.23
CA SER A 767 -22.64 -28.19 -34.88
C SER A 767 -23.26 -29.49 -34.35
N GLN A 768 -22.92 -29.85 -33.11
CA GLN A 768 -23.77 -30.40 -32.01
C GLN A 768 -24.90 -31.42 -32.37
N THR A 769 -25.17 -32.48 -31.58
CA THR A 769 -25.05 -32.67 -30.12
C THR A 769 -25.16 -34.17 -29.74
N SER A 770 -24.72 -34.56 -28.52
CA SER A 770 -25.23 -35.62 -27.57
C SER A 770 -25.94 -36.91 -28.08
N VAL A 771 -25.92 -38.07 -27.38
CA VAL A 771 -26.39 -38.35 -25.99
C VAL A 771 -25.83 -39.71 -25.51
N ASP A 772 -25.33 -39.77 -24.26
CA ASP A 772 -25.27 -40.82 -23.19
C ASP A 772 -25.11 -42.34 -23.53
N GLU A 773 -24.63 -43.26 -22.67
CA GLU A 773 -24.14 -43.26 -21.26
C GLU A 773 -23.24 -44.52 -21.01
N ALA A 774 -22.37 -44.53 -19.97
CA ALA A 774 -22.02 -45.69 -19.09
C ALA A 774 -20.57 -45.73 -18.50
N GLN A 775 -20.45 -45.34 -17.22
CA GLN A 775 -19.64 -45.90 -16.11
C GLN A 775 -18.16 -46.41 -16.25
N LEU A 776 -17.30 -45.75 -15.45
CA LEU A 776 -16.38 -46.31 -14.43
C LEU A 776 -15.20 -47.26 -14.80
N LYS A 777 -13.98 -46.68 -14.89
CA LYS A 777 -12.79 -46.92 -14.01
C LYS A 777 -11.46 -46.71 -14.74
N GLY A 778 -10.44 -46.26 -13.99
CA GLY A 778 -9.03 -46.30 -14.41
C GLY A 778 -8.30 -45.00 -14.08
N ALA A 779 -7.11 -45.11 -13.49
CA ALA A 779 -6.26 -43.96 -13.17
C ALA A 779 -5.14 -43.83 -14.21
N ASP A 780 -4.77 -42.59 -14.49
CA ASP A 780 -3.39 -42.07 -14.54
C ASP A 780 -3.49 -40.57 -14.18
N ARG A 781 -2.54 -39.92 -13.47
CA ARG A 781 -1.08 -39.87 -13.56
C ARG A 781 -0.56 -39.08 -14.77
N ASP A 782 -0.74 -37.76 -14.71
CA ASP A 782 0.24 -36.83 -15.26
C ASP A 782 1.18 -36.38 -14.14
N ALA A 783 2.48 -36.29 -14.44
CA ALA A 783 3.53 -36.01 -13.48
C ALA A 783 4.24 -34.69 -13.79
N PHE A 784 4.59 -33.99 -12.71
CA PHE A 784 5.53 -32.87 -12.58
C PHE A 784 6.43 -32.56 -13.77
N GLY A 785 6.25 -31.35 -14.32
CA GLY A 785 7.32 -30.48 -14.78
C GLY A 785 7.13 -29.13 -14.10
N LEU A 786 8.01 -28.79 -13.17
CA LEU A 786 8.10 -27.49 -12.51
C LEU A 786 9.57 -27.09 -12.57
N ASP A 787 9.88 -26.14 -13.44
CA ASP A 787 11.18 -25.48 -13.57
C ASP A 787 10.92 -23.99 -13.90
N ASP A 788 11.96 -23.17 -13.81
CA ASP A 788 12.04 -21.77 -14.24
C ASP A 788 11.17 -20.75 -13.48
N GLU A 789 11.54 -20.48 -12.22
CA GLU A 789 11.47 -19.15 -11.57
C GLU A 789 12.85 -18.81 -10.94
N ASP A 790 13.93 -18.90 -11.74
CA ASP A 790 15.30 -18.47 -11.42
C ASP A 790 15.81 -17.52 -12.53
N ASP A 791 15.66 -16.20 -12.36
CA ASP A 791 16.10 -15.20 -13.37
C ASP A 791 16.26 -13.76 -12.77
N GLU A 792 16.97 -13.61 -11.65
CA GLU A 792 17.55 -12.31 -11.21
C GLU A 792 19.00 -12.49 -10.71
N ASP A 793 19.83 -11.46 -10.89
CA ASP A 793 21.28 -11.60 -11.15
C ASP A 793 22.20 -11.74 -9.90
N HIS A 794 23.35 -12.39 -10.08
CA HIS A 794 24.37 -12.66 -9.07
C HIS A 794 25.38 -11.49 -8.89
N GLY A 795 24.94 -10.44 -8.21
CA GLY A 795 25.80 -9.31 -7.78
C GLY A 795 26.95 -9.74 -6.85
N ASN A 796 28.12 -10.04 -7.42
CA ASN A 796 29.24 -10.67 -6.73
C ASN A 796 30.31 -9.66 -6.27
N ALA A 797 30.50 -9.51 -4.96
CA ALA A 797 31.33 -8.45 -4.36
C ALA A 797 32.84 -8.74 -4.42
N TYR A 798 33.58 -8.04 -5.28
CA TYR A 798 35.04 -8.23 -5.46
C TYR A 798 35.92 -7.27 -4.64
N GLY A 799 36.26 -7.68 -3.42
CA GLY A 799 37.37 -7.09 -2.65
C GLY A 799 38.74 -7.57 -3.16
N LYS A 800 39.59 -6.65 -3.64
CA LYS A 800 40.92 -6.98 -4.20
C LYS A 800 42.03 -7.08 -3.13
N THR A 801 42.67 -8.24 -2.95
CA THR A 801 44.11 -8.32 -2.60
C THR A 801 44.80 -9.62 -3.07
N SER A 802 45.75 -9.43 -4.00
CA SER A 802 46.80 -10.30 -4.55
C SER A 802 47.74 -11.02 -3.53
N PRO A 803 48.69 -11.91 -3.96
CA PRO A 803 48.63 -12.95 -5.01
C PRO A 803 49.48 -14.25 -4.75
N ARG A 804 49.49 -15.15 -5.76
CA ARG A 804 50.59 -16.06 -6.23
C ARG A 804 50.62 -17.58 -5.90
N THR A 805 50.67 -18.32 -7.02
CA THR A 805 51.44 -19.55 -7.36
C THR A 805 50.91 -20.95 -6.99
N PRO A 806 51.16 -21.99 -7.85
CA PRO A 806 50.32 -23.20 -7.91
C PRO A 806 51.07 -24.53 -7.68
N PHE A 807 50.33 -25.65 -7.52
CA PHE A 807 50.86 -27.00 -7.74
C PHE A 807 49.79 -28.02 -8.20
N LEU A 808 50.24 -29.10 -8.86
CA LEU A 808 49.39 -30.12 -9.50
C LEU A 808 49.09 -31.33 -8.60
N ARG A 809 47.86 -31.86 -8.67
CA ARG A 809 47.47 -33.27 -9.02
C ARG A 809 45.97 -33.48 -8.69
N GLN A 810 45.10 -34.06 -9.54
CA GLN A 810 45.08 -35.37 -10.23
C GLN A 810 44.51 -36.51 -9.37
N THR A 811 43.75 -37.42 -10.00
CA THR A 811 42.82 -38.45 -9.47
C THR A 811 41.44 -37.91 -9.04
N THR A 812 40.28 -38.29 -9.58
CA THR A 812 39.68 -39.50 -10.22
C THR A 812 39.00 -40.49 -9.27
N ASP A 813 37.78 -40.86 -9.65
CA ASP A 813 36.82 -41.78 -9.00
C ASP A 813 36.24 -41.25 -7.67
N ARG A 814 34.94 -41.42 -7.37
CA ARG A 814 33.94 -42.30 -8.01
C ARG A 814 32.52 -41.74 -7.93
#